data_AF-A0A7C7G517-F1
#
_entry.id   AF-A0A7C7G517-F1
#
_cell.length_a   1.000
_cell.length_b   1.000
_cell.length_c   1.000
_cell.angle_alpha   90.00
_cell.angle_beta   90.00
_cell.angle_gamma   90.00
#
_symmetry.space_group_name_H-M   'P 1'
#
loop_
_entity.id
_entity.type
_entity.pdbx_description
1 polymer ?
#
loop_
_entity_poly.entity_id
_entity_poly.type
_entity_poly.pdbx_seq_one_letter_code
_entity_poly.pdbx_strand_id
1 'polypeptide(L)'
;MSYDSVNVNFKKRDFQRMPDCTSEGILLLRLLAQNGYLSKIEKELKIRRRGGFGGFDIFLFLLYYFTSNPHCGISTFEEKIKLYMEPLAAIAGRSKLPASSSIFRALHAVETDYIRAISTKMLVEYSGILEVMKHPQCQTFDANGQNWQIFDFDPTVTTLRQRALPVGKDLPEPKRLTEQMKAGYSGRKRGELQFRRATLQHSGSSGWLSICNEPGNGKPRQEIAQALKVIKYCCQLLKHPLKRALIRCDGEFGGVPSLAAFIQAEIPFITRLTRPSFFQDPAFLQQIFTAKWKLVPDSGSGPRRFAADLGWMKIAPGAKTKQANGQPYEPVEVRVVISRFRPQGQSNRGVMLGKWQYELFSTCTTAQAWPAEQVIVNYFGRTTQENRFSQEDRELGLDRIFCYQLPGQEFASLIGLLVWNIRVALGFSLEPPADDKPIQPPYSSTIVPLLDKNPHRKKSTCSSSTPSDVQVPTIVSSQKSHEKNQLLCDAEKELIVSLDTLDWPNLLARRDKWSWQATQGGLHCPMGQSFLLNDVSYESSRECYKLRFCGTVNGCMNCVLRPTCFRTKNIHSKKKVTFNIPSSIALPMKSQLCSVQLLRMKCKRPAQRISSRPSIPSSPSFHFQAVLPNGPYAIHDSLFLPATARKLFCSSLYHTTIFIDLQVAESPSPSPKLIASSVEARQRKRLTWTQNRQRYALPEGSMIQMTIEGGEKLSSLLQTEAPPLLNTG
;
A
#
# COMPACT_ATOMS: atom_id res chain seq x y z
N MET A 1 -16.91 53.01 -0.35
CA MET A 1 -16.81 51.54 -0.38
C MET A 1 -17.06 51.04 1.04
N SER A 2 -18.27 50.53 1.30
CA SER A 2 -18.67 49.98 2.59
C SER A 2 -18.05 48.60 2.75
N TYR A 3 -17.28 48.37 3.82
CA TYR A 3 -16.80 47.04 4.17
C TYR A 3 -17.92 46.30 4.90
N ASP A 4 -18.40 45.20 4.33
CA ASP A 4 -19.35 44.31 5.01
C ASP A 4 -18.71 43.78 6.31
N SER A 5 -19.33 44.12 7.44
CA SER A 5 -18.92 43.64 8.75
C SER A 5 -19.37 42.19 8.94
N VAL A 6 -18.42 41.25 8.87
CA VAL A 6 -18.67 39.86 9.24
C VAL A 6 -18.74 39.76 10.76
N ASN A 7 -19.96 39.70 11.32
CA ASN A 7 -20.17 39.40 12.73
C ASN A 7 -19.84 37.93 13.03
N VAL A 8 -18.62 37.67 13.51
CA VAL A 8 -18.20 36.35 14.01
C VAL A 8 -18.65 36.21 15.46
N ASN A 9 -19.82 35.61 15.68
CA ASN A 9 -20.28 35.25 17.02
C ASN A 9 -19.58 33.95 17.49
N PHE A 10 -18.71 34.05 18.48
CA PHE A 10 -18.16 32.89 19.17
C PHE A 10 -19.22 32.30 20.10
N LYS A 11 -19.96 31.29 19.63
CA LYS A 11 -20.80 30.47 20.52
C LYS A 11 -19.92 29.84 21.60
N LYS A 12 -20.39 29.79 22.86
CA LYS A 12 -19.75 29.02 23.93
C LYS A 12 -19.49 27.59 23.44
N ARG A 13 -18.31 27.04 23.76
CA ARG A 13 -17.90 25.71 23.33
C ARG A 13 -18.87 24.68 23.91
N ASP A 14 -19.61 23.99 23.04
CA ASP A 14 -20.45 22.88 23.43
C ASP A 14 -19.57 21.64 23.65
N PHE A 15 -19.35 21.28 24.92
CA PHE A 15 -18.52 20.13 25.29
C PHE A 15 -19.21 18.79 25.03
N GLN A 16 -20.52 18.78 24.78
CA GLN A 16 -21.24 17.57 24.37
C GLN A 16 -20.97 17.27 22.90
N ARG A 17 -20.69 18.29 22.06
CA ARG A 17 -20.32 18.10 20.65
C ARG A 17 -18.90 17.53 20.51
N MET A 18 -18.79 16.34 19.94
CA MET A 18 -17.51 15.70 19.68
C MET A 18 -16.78 16.36 18.49
N PRO A 19 -15.43 16.35 18.46
CA PRO A 19 -14.67 16.83 17.31
C PRO A 19 -14.96 15.98 16.07
N ASP A 20 -15.14 16.63 14.92
CA ASP A 20 -15.45 15.96 13.65
C ASP A 20 -14.44 14.86 13.28
N CYS A 21 -13.17 15.01 13.69
CA CYS A 21 -12.12 14.00 13.46
C CYS A 21 -12.31 12.70 14.26
N THR A 22 -13.27 12.64 15.18
CA THR A 22 -13.59 11.46 15.99
C THR A 22 -14.86 10.76 15.53
N SER A 23 -15.70 11.43 14.72
CA SER A 23 -17.02 10.91 14.31
C SER A 23 -16.94 9.53 13.67
N GLU A 24 -15.99 9.33 12.74
CA GLU A 24 -15.78 8.03 12.11
C GLU A 24 -15.47 6.93 13.14
N GLY A 25 -14.53 7.18 14.07
CA GLY A 25 -14.14 6.19 15.08
C GLY A 25 -15.28 5.82 16.01
N ILE A 26 -16.11 6.79 16.40
CA ILE A 26 -17.30 6.57 17.23
C ILE A 26 -18.30 5.64 16.50
N LEU A 27 -18.57 5.92 15.23
CA LEU A 27 -19.47 5.12 14.41
C LEU A 27 -18.93 3.70 14.19
N LEU A 28 -17.64 3.56 13.92
CA LEU A 28 -17.02 2.24 13.76
C LEU A 28 -17.12 1.42 15.06
N LEU A 29 -16.93 2.04 16.22
CA LEU A 29 -17.11 1.35 17.51
C LEU A 29 -18.55 0.91 17.73
N ARG A 30 -19.52 1.77 17.42
CA ARG A 30 -20.95 1.41 17.51
C ARG A 30 -21.27 0.22 16.62
N LEU A 31 -20.81 0.22 15.38
CA LEU A 31 -21.03 -0.88 14.44
C LEU A 31 -20.34 -2.17 14.90
N LEU A 32 -19.10 -2.09 15.41
CA LEU A 32 -18.41 -3.23 15.99
C LEU A 32 -19.14 -3.77 17.24
N ALA A 33 -19.75 -2.89 18.05
CA ALA A 33 -20.52 -3.27 19.22
C ALA A 33 -21.86 -3.92 18.83
N GLN A 34 -22.61 -3.32 17.91
CA GLN A 34 -23.88 -3.86 17.37
C GLN A 34 -23.70 -5.27 16.80
N ASN A 35 -22.58 -5.53 16.13
CA ASN A 35 -22.26 -6.86 15.58
C ASN A 35 -21.62 -7.82 16.61
N GLY A 36 -21.48 -7.41 17.87
CA GLY A 36 -20.84 -8.20 18.93
C GLY A 36 -19.33 -8.43 18.74
N TYR A 37 -18.71 -7.77 17.77
CA TYR A 37 -17.28 -7.88 17.50
C TYR A 37 -16.43 -7.14 18.51
N LEU A 38 -16.91 -6.04 19.08
CA LEU A 38 -16.18 -5.28 20.08
C LEU A 38 -15.87 -6.12 21.33
N SER A 39 -16.87 -6.86 21.85
CA SER A 39 -16.71 -7.77 22.99
C SER A 39 -15.80 -8.96 22.67
N LYS A 40 -15.81 -9.46 21.42
CA LYS A 40 -14.88 -10.50 20.96
C LYS A 40 -13.44 -9.98 20.94
N ILE A 41 -13.22 -8.77 20.41
CA ILE A 41 -11.90 -8.11 20.43
C ILE A 41 -11.42 -7.96 21.87
N GLU A 42 -12.26 -7.44 22.78
CA GLU A 42 -11.88 -7.29 24.20
C GLU A 42 -11.49 -8.63 24.84
N LYS A 43 -12.23 -9.71 24.56
CA LYS A 43 -11.99 -11.04 25.13
C LYS A 43 -10.70 -11.69 24.58
N GLU A 44 -10.44 -11.53 23.29
CA GLU A 44 -9.35 -12.22 22.59
C GLU A 44 -8.02 -11.44 22.66
N LEU A 45 -8.06 -10.12 22.80
CA LEU A 45 -6.87 -9.27 22.79
C LEU A 45 -6.14 -9.26 24.14
N LYS A 46 -5.43 -10.35 24.43
CA LYS A 46 -4.70 -10.60 25.69
C LYS A 46 -3.29 -10.00 25.72
N ILE A 47 -3.16 -8.73 25.36
CA ILE A 47 -1.86 -8.01 25.43
C ILE A 47 -1.55 -7.68 26.88
N ARG A 48 -0.33 -8.03 27.33
CA ARG A 48 0.11 -7.77 28.71
C ARG A 48 0.06 -6.27 29.02
N ARG A 49 -0.44 -5.98 30.22
CA ARG A 49 -0.55 -4.61 30.71
C ARG A 49 0.82 -3.97 30.88
N ARG A 50 1.07 -2.88 30.15
CA ARG A 50 2.18 -1.94 30.38
C ARG A 50 1.68 -0.52 30.23
N GLY A 51 2.30 0.40 30.96
CA GLY A 51 1.85 1.80 31.01
C GLY A 51 0.48 1.99 31.66
N GLY A 52 -0.05 0.96 32.31
CA GLY A 52 -1.31 1.03 33.03
C GLY A 52 -2.51 0.49 32.25
N PHE A 53 -2.43 0.21 30.95
CA PHE A 53 -3.59 -0.16 30.11
C PHE A 53 -3.46 -1.56 29.50
N GLY A 54 -4.60 -2.19 29.20
CA GLY A 54 -4.68 -3.48 28.54
C GLY A 54 -4.75 -3.37 27.01
N GLY A 55 -4.74 -4.51 26.32
CA GLY A 55 -4.80 -4.54 24.85
C GLY A 55 -6.00 -3.81 24.26
N PHE A 56 -7.18 -4.01 24.85
CA PHE A 56 -8.42 -3.38 24.38
C PHE A 56 -8.35 -1.84 24.43
N ASP A 57 -7.80 -1.26 25.50
CA ASP A 57 -7.68 0.20 25.62
C ASP A 57 -6.74 0.78 24.55
N ILE A 58 -5.68 0.05 24.19
CA ILE A 58 -4.76 0.42 23.10
C ILE A 58 -5.49 0.34 21.74
N PHE A 59 -6.30 -0.71 21.55
CA PHE A 59 -7.11 -0.89 20.36
C PHE A 59 -8.04 0.32 20.15
N LEU A 60 -8.78 0.73 21.19
CA LEU A 60 -9.70 1.87 21.12
C LEU A 60 -8.97 3.16 20.72
N PHE A 61 -7.86 3.48 21.38
CA PHE A 61 -7.09 4.68 21.07
C PHE A 61 -6.57 4.67 19.63
N LEU A 62 -6.00 3.55 19.18
CA LEU A 62 -5.46 3.44 17.82
C LEU A 62 -6.56 3.43 16.76
N LEU A 63 -7.73 2.89 17.05
CA LEU A 63 -8.89 2.98 16.18
C LEU A 63 -9.24 4.45 15.94
N TYR A 64 -9.42 5.24 17.00
CA TYR A 64 -9.67 6.68 16.89
C TYR A 64 -8.56 7.42 16.14
N TYR A 65 -7.30 7.07 16.39
CA TYR A 65 -6.16 7.63 15.69
C TYR A 65 -6.23 7.38 14.18
N PHE A 66 -6.48 6.14 13.74
CA PHE A 66 -6.53 5.79 12.31
C PHE A 66 -7.78 6.33 11.60
N THR A 67 -8.91 6.43 12.30
CA THR A 67 -10.13 7.06 11.74
C THR A 67 -10.02 8.58 11.64
N SER A 68 -9.10 9.21 12.39
CA SER A 68 -8.89 10.66 12.35
C SER A 68 -8.17 11.17 11.09
N ASN A 69 -7.88 10.30 10.11
CA ASN A 69 -7.05 10.57 8.92
C ASN A 69 -5.68 11.13 9.34
N PRO A 70 -4.80 10.29 9.92
CA PRO A 70 -3.68 10.74 10.73
C PRO A 70 -2.55 11.41 9.92
N HIS A 71 -2.66 12.72 9.71
CA HIS A 71 -1.57 13.55 9.19
C HIS A 71 -0.52 13.93 10.26
N CYS A 72 -0.78 13.58 11.53
CA CYS A 72 0.09 13.89 12.68
C CYS A 72 0.46 12.65 13.50
N GLY A 73 1.44 12.79 14.40
CA GLY A 73 1.86 11.72 15.31
C GLY A 73 0.87 11.48 16.45
N ILE A 74 1.02 10.35 17.15
CA ILE A 74 0.14 9.93 18.27
C ILE A 74 0.04 10.99 19.38
N SER A 75 1.15 11.65 19.74
CA SER A 75 1.15 12.70 20.78
C SER A 75 0.31 13.91 20.38
N THR A 76 0.47 14.39 19.15
CA THR A 76 -0.31 15.52 18.62
C THR A 76 -1.79 15.16 18.48
N PHE A 77 -2.10 13.89 18.17
CA PHE A 77 -3.48 13.42 18.17
C PHE A 77 -4.08 13.42 19.59
N GLU A 78 -3.38 12.87 20.58
CA GLU A 78 -3.80 12.91 21.99
C GLU A 78 -4.11 14.34 22.45
N GLU A 79 -3.22 15.29 22.16
CA GLU A 79 -3.42 16.71 22.51
C GLU A 79 -4.71 17.28 21.92
N LYS A 80 -5.06 16.91 20.68
CA LYS A 80 -6.29 17.35 20.01
C LYS A 80 -7.56 16.79 20.65
N ILE A 81 -7.51 15.55 21.13
CA ILE A 81 -8.69 14.87 21.71
C ILE A 81 -8.73 14.90 23.23
N LYS A 82 -7.75 15.52 23.90
CA LYS A 82 -7.55 15.44 25.36
C LYS A 82 -8.80 15.74 26.18
N LEU A 83 -9.57 16.76 25.77
CA LEU A 83 -10.81 17.18 26.45
C LEU A 83 -11.98 16.20 26.27
N TYR A 84 -11.88 15.29 25.29
CA TYR A 84 -12.93 14.36 24.91
C TYR A 84 -12.56 12.91 25.23
N MET A 85 -11.40 12.66 25.84
CA MET A 85 -10.91 11.29 26.08
C MET A 85 -11.84 10.46 26.98
N GLU A 86 -12.52 11.08 27.95
CA GLU A 86 -13.47 10.39 28.83
C GLU A 86 -14.77 10.01 28.09
N PRO A 87 -15.48 10.94 27.42
CA PRO A 87 -16.60 10.59 26.55
C PRO A 87 -16.26 9.53 25.49
N LEU A 88 -15.09 9.65 24.83
CA LEU A 88 -14.63 8.69 23.82
C LEU A 88 -14.33 7.31 24.41
N ALA A 89 -13.84 7.23 25.65
CA ALA A 89 -13.65 5.98 26.35
C ALA A 89 -15.01 5.34 26.69
N ALA A 90 -15.95 6.15 27.16
CA ALA A 90 -17.24 5.70 27.66
C ALA A 90 -18.05 4.95 26.60
N ILE A 91 -18.00 5.37 25.33
CA ILE A 91 -18.66 4.68 24.19
C ILE A 91 -18.34 3.19 24.14
N ALA A 92 -17.14 2.78 24.57
CA ALA A 92 -16.71 1.39 24.61
C ALA A 92 -16.77 0.77 26.03
N GLY A 93 -17.57 1.35 26.93
CA GLY A 93 -17.70 0.92 28.32
C GLY A 93 -16.43 1.15 29.15
N ARG A 94 -15.62 2.17 28.80
CA ARG A 94 -14.35 2.48 29.49
C ARG A 94 -14.41 3.83 30.19
N SER A 95 -13.79 3.95 31.36
CA SER A 95 -13.69 5.22 32.08
C SER A 95 -12.56 6.12 31.58
N LYS A 96 -11.57 5.58 30.84
CA LYS A 96 -10.41 6.36 30.39
C LYS A 96 -9.70 5.76 29.17
N LEU A 97 -9.25 6.62 28.25
CA LEU A 97 -8.30 6.29 27.19
C LEU A 97 -6.83 6.45 27.65
N PRO A 98 -5.88 5.66 27.09
CA PRO A 98 -4.47 5.79 27.38
C PRO A 98 -3.86 7.09 26.84
N ALA A 99 -2.93 7.68 27.60
CA ALA A 99 -2.04 8.73 27.11
C ALA A 99 -1.03 8.17 26.09
N SER A 100 -0.43 9.02 25.24
CA SER A 100 0.57 8.63 24.22
C SER A 100 1.77 7.89 24.82
N SER A 101 2.26 8.34 25.98
CA SER A 101 3.34 7.65 26.71
C SER A 101 2.93 6.25 27.18
N SER A 102 1.65 6.03 27.45
CA SER A 102 1.11 4.72 27.84
C SER A 102 0.91 3.84 26.62
N ILE A 103 0.42 4.39 25.50
CA ILE A 103 0.37 3.71 24.20
C ILE A 103 1.75 3.19 23.80
N PHE A 104 2.78 4.03 23.84
CA PHE A 104 4.13 3.62 23.47
C PHE A 104 4.65 2.47 24.36
N ARG A 105 4.49 2.59 25.68
CA ARG A 105 4.90 1.52 26.62
C ARG A 105 4.13 0.22 26.40
N ALA A 106 2.87 0.30 26.02
CA ALA A 106 2.02 -0.85 25.81
C ALA A 106 2.28 -1.53 24.46
N LEU A 107 2.54 -0.77 23.38
CA LEU A 107 3.02 -1.31 22.11
C LEU A 107 4.35 -2.08 22.27
N HIS A 108 5.24 -1.59 23.14
CA HIS A 108 6.46 -2.31 23.53
C HIS A 108 6.23 -3.57 24.38
N ALA A 109 5.01 -3.83 24.85
CA ALA A 109 4.66 -5.05 25.59
C ALA A 109 3.91 -6.06 24.72
N VAL A 110 3.65 -5.72 23.46
CA VAL A 110 2.96 -6.62 22.54
C VAL A 110 3.85 -7.82 22.24
N GLU A 111 3.25 -9.01 22.32
CA GLU A 111 3.87 -10.28 21.98
C GLU A 111 3.18 -10.84 20.74
N THR A 112 3.98 -11.46 19.87
CA THR A 112 3.56 -11.95 18.55
C THR A 112 2.34 -12.87 18.63
N ASP A 113 2.35 -13.83 19.56
CA ASP A 113 1.36 -14.89 19.63
C ASP A 113 -0.05 -14.35 19.94
N TYR A 114 -0.17 -13.32 20.79
CA TYR A 114 -1.46 -12.72 21.11
C TYR A 114 -2.07 -11.96 19.94
N ILE A 115 -1.26 -11.29 19.12
CA ILE A 115 -1.75 -10.56 17.95
C ILE A 115 -2.09 -11.51 16.82
N ARG A 116 -1.22 -12.47 16.54
CA ARG A 116 -1.43 -13.43 15.43
C ARG A 116 -2.63 -14.34 15.65
N ALA A 117 -3.02 -14.58 16.90
CA ALA A 117 -4.22 -15.36 17.22
C ALA A 117 -5.53 -14.67 16.80
N ILE A 118 -5.55 -13.33 16.76
CA ILE A 118 -6.77 -12.54 16.46
C ILE A 118 -6.69 -11.81 15.11
N SER A 119 -5.50 -11.61 14.53
CA SER A 119 -5.29 -10.76 13.36
C SER A 119 -6.15 -11.14 12.15
N THR A 120 -6.22 -12.43 11.81
CA THR A 120 -7.07 -12.92 10.72
C THR A 120 -8.55 -12.67 11.00
N LYS A 121 -9.04 -12.90 12.23
CA LYS A 121 -10.44 -12.65 12.56
C LYS A 121 -10.80 -11.17 12.47
N MET A 122 -9.93 -10.29 12.97
CA MET A 122 -10.13 -8.84 12.84
C MET A 122 -10.24 -8.44 11.38
N LEU A 123 -9.29 -8.87 10.55
CA LEU A 123 -9.25 -8.47 9.15
C LEU A 123 -10.35 -9.10 8.29
N VAL A 124 -10.75 -10.34 8.56
CA VAL A 124 -11.69 -11.10 7.71
C VAL A 124 -13.13 -11.03 8.24
N GLU A 125 -13.35 -11.38 9.50
CA GLU A 125 -14.70 -11.50 10.05
C GLU A 125 -15.21 -10.17 10.61
N TYR A 126 -14.42 -9.53 11.48
CA TYR A 126 -14.90 -8.37 12.24
C TYR A 126 -14.99 -7.10 11.40
N SER A 127 -14.33 -7.10 10.24
CA SER A 127 -14.31 -5.96 9.33
C SER A 127 -15.52 -5.90 8.38
N GLY A 128 -16.29 -6.99 8.28
CA GLY A 128 -17.37 -7.13 7.29
C GLY A 128 -16.89 -7.37 5.84
N ILE A 129 -15.57 -7.46 5.61
CA ILE A 129 -15.02 -7.58 4.24
C ILE A 129 -15.46 -8.87 3.53
N LEU A 130 -15.78 -9.91 4.30
CA LEU A 130 -16.25 -11.20 3.78
C LEU A 130 -17.51 -11.02 2.90
N GLU A 131 -18.45 -10.15 3.29
CA GLU A 131 -19.66 -9.90 2.50
C GLU A 131 -19.33 -9.27 1.15
N VAL A 132 -18.36 -8.35 1.12
CA VAL A 132 -17.85 -7.75 -0.13
C VAL A 132 -17.21 -8.82 -1.02
N MET A 133 -16.47 -9.77 -0.45
CA MET A 133 -15.81 -10.86 -1.20
C MET A 133 -16.79 -11.85 -1.83
N LYS A 134 -17.98 -12.02 -1.26
CA LYS A 134 -19.03 -12.89 -1.81
C LYS A 134 -19.62 -12.34 -3.10
N HIS A 135 -19.62 -11.01 -3.25
CA HIS A 135 -20.29 -10.34 -4.36
C HIS A 135 -19.66 -10.71 -5.72
N PRO A 136 -20.44 -11.01 -6.77
CA PRO A 136 -19.92 -11.39 -8.09
C PRO A 136 -18.97 -10.36 -8.70
N GLN A 137 -19.22 -9.06 -8.48
CA GLN A 137 -18.36 -7.98 -8.98
C GLN A 137 -16.97 -7.92 -8.31
N CYS A 138 -16.79 -8.62 -7.20
CA CYS A 138 -15.51 -8.78 -6.51
C CYS A 138 -14.77 -10.07 -6.91
N GLN A 139 -15.35 -10.88 -7.80
CA GLN A 139 -14.80 -12.16 -8.24
C GLN A 139 -14.25 -12.02 -9.67
N THR A 140 -13.34 -12.91 -10.03
CA THR A 140 -12.86 -13.04 -11.40
C THR A 140 -13.45 -14.30 -12.01
N PHE A 141 -13.86 -14.26 -13.28
CA PHE A 141 -14.41 -15.41 -13.98
C PHE A 141 -13.44 -15.91 -15.03
N ASP A 142 -13.20 -17.22 -15.01
CA ASP A 142 -12.28 -17.87 -15.94
C ASP A 142 -12.92 -18.11 -17.32
N ALA A 143 -12.15 -18.68 -18.25
CA ALA A 143 -12.62 -18.90 -19.61
C ALA A 143 -13.67 -20.03 -19.72
N ASN A 144 -13.92 -20.76 -18.63
CA ASN A 144 -15.01 -21.73 -18.49
C ASN A 144 -16.21 -21.15 -17.73
N GLY A 145 -16.20 -19.85 -17.43
CA GLY A 145 -17.25 -19.14 -16.72
C GLY A 145 -17.37 -19.45 -15.24
N GLN A 146 -16.33 -20.06 -14.64
CA GLN A 146 -16.27 -20.37 -13.22
C GLN A 146 -15.73 -19.16 -12.46
N ASN A 147 -16.24 -18.93 -11.25
CA ASN A 147 -15.80 -17.84 -10.40
C ASN A 147 -14.55 -18.20 -9.57
N TRP A 148 -13.66 -17.22 -9.41
CA TRP A 148 -12.39 -17.33 -8.72
C TRP A 148 -12.22 -16.21 -7.69
N GLN A 149 -11.65 -16.58 -6.55
CA GLN A 149 -11.17 -15.66 -5.53
C GLN A 149 -9.67 -15.48 -5.76
N ILE A 150 -9.23 -14.24 -5.99
CA ILE A 150 -7.82 -13.95 -6.29
C ILE A 150 -7.18 -13.26 -5.09
N PHE A 151 -6.05 -13.81 -4.64
CA PHE A 151 -5.31 -13.33 -3.48
C PHE A 151 -3.92 -12.84 -3.89
N ASP A 152 -3.57 -11.62 -3.49
CA ASP A 152 -2.26 -11.04 -3.70
C ASP A 152 -1.41 -11.16 -2.43
N PHE A 153 -0.25 -11.78 -2.58
CA PHE A 153 0.72 -11.90 -1.51
C PHE A 153 2.02 -11.21 -1.92
N ASP A 154 2.29 -10.06 -1.31
CA ASP A 154 3.48 -9.25 -1.56
C ASP A 154 4.12 -8.79 -0.25
N PRO A 155 5.37 -9.17 0.01
CA PRO A 155 6.16 -8.70 1.13
C PRO A 155 6.91 -7.43 0.80
N THR A 156 6.84 -6.43 1.67
CA THR A 156 7.64 -5.20 1.57
C THR A 156 8.76 -5.20 2.59
N VAL A 157 9.89 -4.57 2.25
CA VAL A 157 11.03 -4.40 3.18
C VAL A 157 11.13 -2.94 3.60
N THR A 158 11.05 -2.71 4.90
CA THR A 158 11.26 -1.41 5.52
C THR A 158 12.64 -1.36 6.15
N THR A 159 13.42 -0.36 5.74
CA THR A 159 14.74 -0.11 6.29
C THR A 159 14.75 1.11 7.20
N LEU A 160 15.39 0.97 8.36
CA LEU A 160 15.58 2.03 9.34
C LEU A 160 17.07 2.34 9.47
N ARG A 161 17.39 3.63 9.63
CA ARG A 161 18.72 4.06 10.04
C ARG A 161 18.74 4.09 11.56
N GLN A 162 19.76 3.49 12.18
CA GLN A 162 20.02 3.82 13.57
C GLN A 162 20.84 5.11 13.58
N ARG A 163 20.66 5.90 14.63
CA ARG A 163 21.61 6.98 14.93
C ARG A 163 22.74 6.37 15.75
N ALA A 164 23.94 6.90 15.57
CA ALA A 164 25.05 6.62 16.49
C ALA A 164 24.59 6.95 17.91
N LEU A 165 24.82 6.02 18.84
CA LEU A 165 24.61 6.32 20.26
C LEU A 165 25.79 7.15 20.75
N PRO A 166 25.56 8.15 21.62
CA PRO A 166 26.66 8.86 22.24
C PRO A 166 27.47 7.87 23.11
N VAL A 167 28.78 7.88 22.94
CA VAL A 167 29.73 7.03 23.69
C VAL A 167 30.72 7.95 24.38
N GLY A 168 30.98 7.72 25.67
CA GLY A 168 31.91 8.51 26.47
C GLY A 168 32.13 7.84 27.82
N LYS A 169 33.29 8.10 28.45
CA LYS A 169 33.62 7.54 29.77
C LYS A 169 32.63 7.98 30.85
N ASP A 170 32.04 9.16 30.68
CA ASP A 170 31.07 9.76 31.62
C ASP A 170 29.60 9.49 31.24
N LEU A 171 29.36 8.67 30.20
CA LEU A 171 28.01 8.34 29.75
C LEU A 171 27.65 6.92 30.18
N PRO A 172 26.37 6.67 30.55
CA PRO A 172 25.91 5.31 30.80
C PRO A 172 26.05 4.45 29.54
N GLU A 173 26.15 3.13 29.73
CA GLU A 173 26.32 2.21 28.59
C GLU A 173 25.24 2.44 27.51
N PRO A 174 25.65 2.58 26.25
CA PRO A 174 24.75 2.93 25.16
C PRO A 174 23.76 1.78 24.93
N LYS A 175 22.50 1.98 25.33
CA LYS A 175 21.43 0.98 25.16
C LYS A 175 20.47 1.35 24.04
N ARG A 176 20.25 0.41 23.10
CA ARG A 176 19.20 0.55 22.07
C ARG A 176 17.86 0.04 22.59
N LEU A 177 16.77 0.64 22.09
CA LEU A 177 15.41 0.25 22.46
C LEU A 177 15.00 -1.13 21.89
N THR A 178 15.66 -1.63 20.83
CA THR A 178 15.39 -2.98 20.29
C THR A 178 16.63 -3.61 19.63
N GLU A 179 16.89 -4.88 19.97
CA GLU A 179 17.86 -5.77 19.30
C GLU A 179 17.20 -6.71 18.28
N GLN A 180 15.86 -6.76 18.24
CA GLN A 180 15.11 -7.71 17.43
C GLN A 180 15.24 -7.47 15.92
N MET A 181 15.58 -6.25 15.50
CA MET A 181 15.79 -5.94 14.09
C MET A 181 17.22 -6.33 13.68
N LYS A 182 17.33 -7.02 12.54
CA LYS A 182 18.63 -7.51 12.04
C LYS A 182 19.31 -6.46 11.17
N ALA A 183 20.64 -6.51 11.17
CA ALA A 183 21.45 -5.78 10.20
C ALA A 183 21.02 -6.15 8.77
N GLY A 184 20.79 -5.16 7.92
CA GLY A 184 20.29 -5.40 6.57
C GLY A 184 20.62 -4.29 5.61
N TYR A 185 21.38 -4.62 4.56
CA TYR A 185 21.66 -3.72 3.46
C TYR A 185 20.66 -3.93 2.33
N SER A 186 19.57 -3.17 2.30
CA SER A 186 18.66 -3.18 1.14
C SER A 186 19.19 -2.23 0.03
N GLY A 187 20.38 -2.50 -0.52
CA GLY A 187 20.90 -1.76 -1.68
C GLY A 187 20.80 -0.23 -1.57
N ARG A 188 20.08 0.39 -2.53
CA ARG A 188 19.88 1.85 -2.68
C ARG A 188 19.45 2.58 -1.39
N LYS A 189 18.77 1.90 -0.46
CA LYS A 189 18.39 2.47 0.84
C LYS A 189 19.44 2.08 1.88
N ARG A 190 20.30 3.05 2.25
CA ARG A 190 21.27 2.93 3.36
C ARG A 190 20.54 2.85 4.70
N GLY A 191 19.96 1.69 5.00
CA GLY A 191 19.45 1.33 6.32
C GLY A 191 20.47 0.48 7.08
N GLU A 192 20.43 0.58 8.40
CA GLU A 192 21.25 -0.25 9.30
C GLU A 192 20.41 -1.39 9.87
N LEU A 193 19.11 -1.17 10.03
CA LEU A 193 18.13 -2.18 10.40
C LEU A 193 17.13 -2.37 9.27
N GLN A 194 16.56 -3.57 9.18
CA GLN A 194 15.41 -3.80 8.33
C GLN A 194 14.44 -4.80 8.94
N PHE A 195 13.18 -4.65 8.56
CA PHE A 195 12.14 -5.66 8.79
C PHE A 195 11.30 -5.80 7.53
N ARG A 196 10.65 -6.96 7.43
CA ARG A 196 9.81 -7.35 6.31
C ARG A 196 8.36 -7.40 6.77
N ARG A 197 7.49 -6.71 6.05
CA ARG A 197 6.04 -6.71 6.24
C ARG A 197 5.42 -7.56 5.14
N ALA A 198 4.97 -8.77 5.48
CA ALA A 198 4.26 -9.64 4.57
C ALA A 198 2.75 -9.45 4.73
N THR A 199 2.06 -9.14 3.63
CA THR A 199 0.61 -8.91 3.62
C THR A 199 -0.09 -9.78 2.59
N LEU A 200 -1.27 -10.28 2.96
CA LEU A 200 -2.19 -10.98 2.07
C LEU A 200 -3.40 -10.08 1.82
N GLN A 201 -3.79 -9.92 0.56
CA GLN A 201 -4.93 -9.11 0.15
C GLN A 201 -5.86 -9.91 -0.78
N HIS A 202 -7.17 -9.73 -0.66
CA HIS A 202 -8.09 -10.18 -1.69
C HIS A 202 -8.18 -9.14 -2.83
N SER A 203 -7.78 -9.51 -4.04
CA SER A 203 -7.63 -8.60 -5.18
C SER A 203 -8.91 -7.82 -5.47
N GLY A 204 -10.06 -8.50 -5.59
CA GLY A 204 -11.30 -7.87 -6.04
C GLY A 204 -11.90 -6.90 -5.02
N SER A 205 -11.96 -7.29 -3.75
CA SER A 205 -12.41 -6.39 -2.67
C SER A 205 -11.36 -5.37 -2.24
N SER A 206 -10.09 -5.61 -2.56
CA SER A 206 -8.92 -4.94 -1.97
C SER A 206 -8.86 -5.00 -0.43
N GLY A 207 -9.54 -5.96 0.19
CA GLY A 207 -9.50 -6.25 1.62
C GLY A 207 -8.20 -6.91 2.05
N TRP A 208 -7.58 -6.42 3.10
CA TRP A 208 -6.43 -7.07 3.73
C TRP A 208 -6.89 -8.26 4.56
N LEU A 209 -6.19 -9.38 4.51
CA LEU A 209 -6.61 -10.63 5.19
C LEU A 209 -5.59 -11.09 6.23
N SER A 210 -4.34 -10.70 6.05
CA SER A 210 -3.23 -11.02 6.95
C SER A 210 -2.15 -9.97 6.86
N ILE A 211 -1.49 -9.73 8.00
CA ILE A 211 -0.26 -8.95 8.11
C ILE A 211 0.69 -9.66 9.06
N CYS A 212 1.98 -9.64 8.74
CA CYS A 212 3.04 -10.22 9.56
C CYS A 212 4.32 -9.38 9.41
N ASN A 213 4.90 -8.93 10.52
CA ASN A 213 6.19 -8.27 10.54
C ASN A 213 7.26 -9.24 11.05
N GLU A 214 8.29 -9.46 10.25
CA GLU A 214 9.42 -10.31 10.59
C GLU A 214 10.74 -9.54 10.49
N PRO A 215 11.74 -9.83 11.35
CA PRO A 215 13.01 -9.12 11.30
C PRO A 215 13.83 -9.48 10.08
N GLY A 216 14.64 -8.54 9.58
CA GLY A 216 15.52 -8.79 8.44
C GLY A 216 14.74 -8.97 7.13
N ASN A 217 15.10 -10.00 6.35
CA ASN A 217 14.37 -10.43 5.15
C ASN A 217 13.21 -11.39 5.48
N GLY A 218 12.82 -11.46 6.76
CA GLY A 218 11.80 -12.38 7.26
C GLY A 218 12.10 -13.85 6.98
N LYS A 219 11.03 -14.64 6.86
CA LYS A 219 11.08 -16.09 6.64
C LYS A 219 10.06 -16.46 5.56
N PRO A 220 10.39 -16.26 4.27
CA PRO A 220 9.42 -16.36 3.17
C PRO A 220 8.58 -17.66 3.17
N ARG A 221 9.16 -18.79 3.56
CA ARG A 221 8.45 -20.08 3.66
C ARG A 221 7.37 -20.09 4.75
N GLN A 222 7.67 -19.52 5.92
CA GLN A 222 6.71 -19.43 7.01
C GLN A 222 5.61 -18.41 6.67
N GLU A 223 5.99 -17.31 6.01
CA GLU A 223 5.04 -16.28 5.57
C GLU A 223 4.05 -16.85 4.53
N ILE A 224 4.52 -17.63 3.55
CA ILE A 224 3.64 -18.35 2.61
C ILE A 224 2.73 -19.34 3.35
N ALA A 225 3.29 -20.15 4.26
CA ALA A 225 2.49 -21.13 4.99
C ALA A 225 1.36 -20.45 5.78
N GLN A 226 1.63 -19.27 6.35
CA GLN A 226 0.62 -18.45 7.01
C GLN A 226 -0.41 -17.90 6.02
N ALA A 227 0.02 -17.36 4.88
CA ALA A 227 -0.89 -16.87 3.85
C ALA A 227 -1.84 -17.98 3.34
N LEU A 228 -1.33 -19.18 3.10
CA LEU A 228 -2.12 -20.33 2.65
C LEU A 228 -3.14 -20.78 3.72
N LYS A 229 -2.78 -20.75 5.01
CA LYS A 229 -3.74 -20.99 6.11
C LYS A 229 -4.87 -19.98 6.09
N VAL A 230 -4.57 -18.70 5.87
CA VAL A 230 -5.57 -17.62 5.80
C VAL A 230 -6.46 -17.78 4.56
N ILE A 231 -5.90 -18.14 3.40
CA ILE A 231 -6.72 -18.43 2.20
C ILE A 231 -7.68 -19.59 2.50
N LYS A 232 -7.20 -20.68 3.11
CA LYS A 232 -8.06 -21.82 3.49
C LYS A 232 -9.19 -21.39 4.42
N TYR A 233 -8.86 -20.57 5.41
CA TYR A 233 -9.83 -20.01 6.34
C TYR A 233 -10.89 -19.16 5.63
N CYS A 234 -10.48 -18.22 4.76
CA CYS A 234 -11.39 -17.39 3.99
C CYS A 234 -12.30 -18.23 3.08
N CYS A 235 -11.75 -19.21 2.36
CA CYS A 235 -12.54 -20.08 1.49
C CYS A 235 -13.56 -20.92 2.26
N GLN A 236 -13.21 -21.39 3.46
CA GLN A 236 -14.15 -22.09 4.35
C GLN A 236 -15.32 -21.16 4.74
N LEU A 237 -15.04 -19.93 5.17
CA LEU A 237 -16.07 -18.95 5.52
C LEU A 237 -16.94 -18.55 4.33
N LEU A 238 -16.35 -18.40 3.14
CA LEU A 238 -17.06 -18.09 1.90
C LEU A 238 -17.83 -19.29 1.32
N LYS A 239 -17.60 -20.50 1.84
CA LYS A 239 -18.04 -21.76 1.20
C LYS A 239 -17.59 -21.85 -0.27
N HIS A 240 -16.39 -21.35 -0.56
CA HIS A 240 -15.81 -21.32 -1.92
C HIS A 240 -14.75 -22.42 -2.07
N PRO A 241 -14.71 -23.15 -3.21
CA PRO A 241 -13.75 -24.23 -3.39
C PRO A 241 -12.30 -23.72 -3.46
N LEU A 242 -11.39 -24.38 -2.73
CA LEU A 242 -9.95 -24.05 -2.75
C LEU A 242 -9.33 -24.14 -4.13
N LYS A 243 -9.80 -25.08 -4.97
CA LYS A 243 -9.37 -25.21 -6.37
C LYS A 243 -9.70 -24.00 -7.25
N ARG A 244 -10.50 -23.04 -6.74
CA ARG A 244 -10.79 -21.75 -7.38
C ARG A 244 -10.36 -20.55 -6.51
N ALA A 245 -9.34 -20.74 -5.68
CA ALA A 245 -8.69 -19.72 -4.86
C ALA A 245 -7.25 -19.51 -5.34
N LEU A 246 -7.03 -18.51 -6.18
CA LEU A 246 -5.75 -18.28 -6.87
C LEU A 246 -4.86 -17.33 -6.05
N ILE A 247 -3.66 -17.76 -5.66
CA ILE A 247 -2.65 -16.88 -5.07
C ILE A 247 -1.69 -16.33 -6.14
N ARG A 248 -1.47 -15.02 -6.14
CA ARG A 248 -0.49 -14.33 -6.96
C ARG A 248 0.68 -13.89 -6.11
N CYS A 249 1.88 -14.24 -6.54
CA CYS A 249 3.10 -13.89 -5.85
C CYS A 249 4.12 -13.33 -6.83
N ASP A 250 5.00 -12.46 -6.35
CA ASP A 250 6.11 -11.97 -7.14
C ASP A 250 7.16 -13.08 -7.42
N GLY A 251 8.24 -12.75 -8.12
CA GLY A 251 9.27 -13.73 -8.48
C GLY A 251 10.13 -14.26 -7.32
N GLU A 252 10.07 -13.65 -6.12
CA GLU A 252 10.71 -14.22 -4.93
C GLU A 252 10.18 -15.63 -4.64
N PHE A 253 8.92 -15.87 -5.00
CA PHE A 253 8.21 -17.13 -4.76
C PHE A 253 8.21 -18.07 -5.98
N GLY A 254 8.95 -17.75 -7.03
CA GLY A 254 9.10 -18.57 -8.24
C GLY A 254 10.07 -19.75 -8.11
N GLY A 255 10.32 -20.24 -6.89
CA GLY A 255 11.23 -21.35 -6.62
C GLY A 255 10.50 -22.56 -6.05
N VAL A 256 11.09 -23.75 -6.24
CA VAL A 256 10.51 -25.04 -5.82
C VAL A 256 9.93 -25.07 -4.40
N PRO A 257 10.57 -24.48 -3.35
CA PRO A 257 9.99 -24.49 -2.01
C PRO A 257 8.59 -23.87 -1.92
N SER A 258 8.38 -22.76 -2.62
CA SER A 258 7.10 -22.05 -2.64
C SER A 258 6.09 -22.78 -3.52
N LEU A 259 6.52 -23.24 -4.69
CA LEU A 259 5.69 -24.02 -5.62
C LEU A 259 5.18 -25.31 -4.95
N ALA A 260 6.05 -26.04 -4.25
CA ALA A 260 5.69 -27.23 -3.50
C ALA A 260 4.69 -26.91 -2.39
N ALA A 261 4.85 -25.78 -1.68
CA ALA A 261 3.91 -25.36 -0.65
C ALA A 261 2.51 -25.07 -1.23
N PHE A 262 2.42 -24.44 -2.41
CA PHE A 262 1.14 -24.18 -3.08
C PHE A 262 0.46 -25.49 -3.52
N ILE A 263 1.22 -26.40 -4.14
CA ILE A 263 0.74 -27.71 -4.59
C ILE A 263 0.24 -28.53 -3.41
N GLN A 264 1.03 -28.65 -2.34
CA GLN A 264 0.65 -29.38 -1.12
C GLN A 264 -0.59 -28.76 -0.44
N ALA A 265 -0.76 -27.45 -0.55
CA ALA A 265 -1.93 -26.77 -0.01
C ALA A 265 -3.19 -26.89 -0.88
N GLU A 266 -3.06 -27.45 -2.09
CA GLU A 266 -4.11 -27.50 -3.14
C GLU A 266 -4.65 -26.12 -3.52
N ILE A 267 -3.78 -25.10 -3.48
CA ILE A 267 -4.12 -23.72 -3.80
C ILE A 267 -3.48 -23.36 -5.14
N PRO A 268 -4.28 -23.06 -6.16
CA PRO A 268 -3.79 -22.56 -7.43
C PRO A 268 -2.91 -21.32 -7.26
N PHE A 269 -1.86 -21.19 -8.07
CA PHE A 269 -0.93 -20.08 -7.97
C PHE A 269 -0.51 -19.52 -9.32
N ILE A 270 -0.08 -18.26 -9.34
CA ILE A 270 0.70 -17.65 -10.42
C ILE A 270 1.89 -16.90 -9.81
N THR A 271 3.09 -17.21 -10.29
CA THR A 271 4.32 -16.50 -9.92
C THR A 271 5.30 -16.46 -11.08
N ARG A 272 6.21 -15.48 -11.08
CA ARG A 272 7.30 -15.43 -12.05
C ARG A 272 8.36 -16.46 -11.69
N LEU A 273 8.64 -17.39 -12.59
CA LEU A 273 9.57 -18.48 -12.39
C LEU A 273 11.04 -17.98 -12.40
N THR A 274 11.80 -18.35 -11.37
CA THR A 274 13.20 -17.92 -11.20
C THR A 274 14.16 -19.01 -11.70
N ARG A 275 14.16 -19.22 -13.02
CA ARG A 275 14.98 -20.23 -13.72
C ARG A 275 15.59 -19.69 -15.03
N PRO A 276 16.56 -18.76 -14.96
CA PRO A 276 17.23 -18.25 -16.16
C PRO A 276 18.05 -19.33 -16.88
N SER A 277 18.41 -20.42 -16.20
CA SER A 277 19.16 -21.54 -16.79
C SER A 277 18.42 -22.25 -17.92
N PHE A 278 17.09 -22.19 -17.99
CA PHE A 278 16.33 -22.77 -19.11
C PHE A 278 16.73 -22.18 -20.46
N PHE A 279 17.12 -20.90 -20.49
CA PHE A 279 17.58 -20.24 -21.72
C PHE A 279 18.97 -20.70 -22.20
N GLN A 280 19.65 -21.56 -21.43
CA GLN A 280 20.90 -22.20 -21.85
C GLN A 280 20.63 -23.55 -22.53
N ASP A 281 19.40 -24.06 -22.45
CA ASP A 281 19.03 -25.34 -23.03
C ASP A 281 18.57 -25.20 -24.49
N PRO A 282 19.25 -25.86 -25.45
CA PRO A 282 18.86 -25.80 -26.86
C PRO A 282 17.44 -26.30 -27.15
N ALA A 283 16.97 -27.33 -26.44
CA ALA A 283 15.62 -27.88 -26.64
C ALA A 283 14.55 -26.87 -26.20
N PHE A 284 14.80 -26.19 -25.07
CA PHE A 284 13.92 -25.12 -24.59
C PHE A 284 13.90 -23.93 -25.55
N LEU A 285 15.05 -23.51 -26.06
CA LEU A 285 15.13 -22.43 -27.06
C LEU A 285 14.37 -22.80 -28.35
N GLN A 286 14.52 -24.04 -28.83
CA GLN A 286 13.79 -24.51 -30.01
C GLN A 286 12.27 -24.42 -29.79
N GLN A 287 11.79 -24.83 -28.61
CA GLN A 287 10.37 -24.73 -28.28
C GLN A 287 9.86 -23.28 -28.30
N ILE A 288 10.61 -22.33 -27.74
CA ILE A 288 10.29 -20.90 -27.77
C ILE A 288 10.14 -20.39 -29.21
N PHE A 289 11.04 -20.82 -30.11
CA PHE A 289 11.02 -20.38 -31.50
C PHE A 289 9.84 -20.94 -32.30
N THR A 290 9.39 -22.15 -31.97
CA THR A 290 8.22 -22.80 -32.59
C THR A 290 6.90 -22.49 -31.89
N ALA A 291 6.92 -21.79 -30.74
CA ALA A 291 5.74 -21.56 -29.93
C ALA A 291 4.72 -20.66 -30.64
N LYS A 292 3.42 -20.91 -30.37
CA LYS A 292 2.33 -20.04 -30.82
C LYS A 292 2.19 -18.85 -29.90
N TRP A 293 2.49 -17.66 -30.42
CA TRP A 293 2.45 -16.41 -29.64
C TRP A 293 1.09 -15.74 -29.77
N LYS A 294 0.51 -15.41 -28.62
CA LYS A 294 -0.73 -14.66 -28.49
C LYS A 294 -0.43 -13.26 -27.97
N LEU A 295 -1.16 -12.26 -28.45
CA LEU A 295 -1.07 -10.91 -27.92
C LEU A 295 -1.59 -10.90 -26.47
N VAL A 296 -0.83 -10.30 -25.56
CA VAL A 296 -1.31 -10.05 -24.19
C VAL A 296 -2.16 -8.77 -24.22
N PRO A 297 -3.41 -8.81 -23.71
CA PRO A 297 -4.20 -7.61 -23.50
C PRO A 297 -3.39 -6.54 -22.77
N ASP A 298 -3.35 -5.35 -23.34
CA ASP A 298 -2.51 -4.25 -22.85
C ASP A 298 -3.37 -3.30 -21.99
N SER A 299 -2.91 -3.02 -20.77
CA SER A 299 -3.50 -1.99 -19.91
C SER A 299 -3.15 -0.56 -20.37
N GLY A 300 -2.34 -0.43 -21.42
CA GLY A 300 -1.77 0.83 -21.90
C GLY A 300 -0.60 1.33 -21.04
N SER A 301 -0.24 0.58 -20.00
CA SER A 301 0.81 0.89 -19.02
C SER A 301 1.93 -0.16 -19.06
N GLY A 302 2.65 -0.21 -20.18
CA GLY A 302 3.79 -1.11 -20.30
C GLY A 302 4.24 -1.31 -21.75
N PRO A 303 5.27 -2.13 -21.97
CA PRO A 303 5.59 -2.58 -23.30
C PRO A 303 4.52 -3.57 -23.80
N ARG A 304 4.24 -3.53 -25.10
CA ARG A 304 3.39 -4.53 -25.74
C ARG A 304 3.98 -5.92 -25.55
N ARG A 305 3.20 -6.83 -24.96
CA ARG A 305 3.62 -8.19 -24.59
C ARG A 305 2.94 -9.23 -25.47
N PHE A 306 3.62 -10.36 -25.61
CA PHE A 306 3.09 -11.58 -26.18
C PHE A 306 3.31 -12.71 -25.19
N ALA A 307 2.45 -13.71 -25.21
CA ALA A 307 2.56 -14.88 -24.36
C ALA A 307 2.51 -16.16 -25.21
N ALA A 308 3.20 -17.19 -24.74
CA ALA A 308 3.08 -18.54 -25.27
C ALA A 308 3.01 -19.54 -24.12
N ASP A 309 2.28 -20.63 -24.34
CA ASP A 309 2.21 -21.75 -23.43
C ASP A 309 3.33 -22.74 -23.76
N LEU A 310 4.13 -23.10 -22.76
CA LEU A 310 5.20 -24.11 -22.90
C LEU A 310 4.77 -25.48 -22.34
N GLY A 311 3.54 -25.59 -21.83
CA GLY A 311 2.99 -26.81 -21.27
C GLY A 311 3.46 -27.08 -19.83
N TRP A 312 3.20 -28.31 -19.37
CA TRP A 312 3.64 -28.80 -18.07
C TRP A 312 5.13 -29.16 -18.10
N MET A 313 5.86 -28.75 -17.08
CA MET A 313 7.31 -28.96 -16.96
C MET A 313 7.66 -29.32 -15.51
N LYS A 314 8.62 -30.24 -15.35
CA LYS A 314 9.21 -30.56 -14.05
C LYS A 314 10.30 -29.54 -13.71
N ILE A 315 10.14 -28.85 -12.58
CA ILE A 315 11.08 -27.86 -12.06
C ILE A 315 11.89 -28.49 -10.94
N ALA A 316 13.16 -28.75 -11.21
CA ALA A 316 14.10 -29.24 -10.20
C ALA A 316 14.42 -28.15 -9.15
N PRO A 317 14.69 -28.53 -7.89
CA PRO A 317 15.17 -27.61 -6.87
C PRO A 317 16.56 -27.07 -7.21
N GLY A 318 16.97 -25.97 -6.58
CA GLY A 318 18.38 -25.57 -6.64
C GLY A 318 19.24 -26.50 -5.76
N ALA A 319 20.50 -26.73 -6.11
CA ALA A 319 21.40 -27.65 -5.39
C ALA A 319 21.51 -27.36 -3.87
N LYS A 320 21.39 -26.10 -3.46
CA LYS A 320 21.44 -25.67 -2.04
C LYS A 320 20.07 -25.56 -1.37
N THR A 321 19.00 -25.87 -2.09
CA THR A 321 17.63 -25.70 -1.61
C THR A 321 17.16 -26.95 -0.89
N LYS A 322 17.21 -26.90 0.45
CA LYS A 322 16.81 -28.01 1.33
C LYS A 322 15.56 -27.68 2.14
N GLN A 323 14.81 -28.72 2.49
CA GLN A 323 13.71 -28.71 3.45
C GLN A 323 14.22 -28.44 4.87
N ALA A 324 13.31 -28.23 5.83
CA ALA A 324 13.67 -27.95 7.22
C ALA A 324 14.41 -29.12 7.90
N ASN A 325 14.13 -30.36 7.50
CA ASN A 325 14.80 -31.58 7.94
C ASN A 325 16.16 -31.84 7.24
N GLY A 326 16.62 -30.92 6.39
CA GLY A 326 17.88 -31.06 5.65
C GLY A 326 17.81 -31.86 4.35
N GLN A 327 16.67 -32.48 4.03
CA GLN A 327 16.48 -33.24 2.78
C GLN A 327 16.32 -32.31 1.57
N PRO A 328 16.71 -32.73 0.35
CA PRO A 328 16.43 -31.98 -0.86
C PRO A 328 14.91 -31.91 -1.10
N TYR A 329 14.48 -30.91 -1.86
CA TYR A 329 13.10 -30.88 -2.36
C TYR A 329 12.97 -31.80 -3.57
N GLU A 330 11.83 -32.49 -3.70
CA GLU A 330 11.51 -33.16 -4.94
C GLU A 330 11.21 -32.14 -6.06
N PRO A 331 11.50 -32.48 -7.34
CA PRO A 331 11.04 -31.70 -8.47
C PRO A 331 9.51 -31.54 -8.45
N VAL A 332 9.03 -30.34 -8.81
CA VAL A 332 7.59 -30.04 -8.89
C VAL A 332 7.14 -29.90 -10.32
N GLU A 333 5.98 -30.45 -10.67
CA GLU A 333 5.38 -30.29 -11.98
C GLU A 333 4.49 -29.05 -12.00
N VAL A 334 4.76 -28.12 -12.92
CA VAL A 334 4.01 -26.87 -13.07
C VAL A 334 3.83 -26.56 -14.55
N ARG A 335 2.75 -25.87 -14.91
CA ARG A 335 2.58 -25.30 -16.24
C ARG A 335 3.42 -24.03 -16.36
N VAL A 336 4.21 -23.93 -17.43
CA VAL A 336 5.08 -22.80 -17.70
C VAL A 336 4.51 -21.97 -18.84
N VAL A 337 4.32 -20.69 -18.58
CA VAL A 337 3.94 -19.68 -19.57
C VAL A 337 5.12 -18.73 -19.76
N ILE A 338 5.44 -18.39 -21.00
CA ILE A 338 6.49 -17.44 -21.33
C ILE A 338 5.88 -16.15 -21.88
N SER A 339 6.35 -15.01 -21.39
CA SER A 339 6.06 -13.71 -22.00
C SER A 339 7.29 -13.19 -22.74
N ARG A 340 7.08 -12.53 -23.88
CA ARG A 340 8.10 -11.73 -24.55
C ARG A 340 7.61 -10.33 -24.85
N PHE A 341 8.53 -9.37 -24.85
CA PHE A 341 8.25 -7.99 -25.26
C PHE A 341 9.53 -7.32 -25.77
N ARG A 342 9.36 -6.24 -26.53
CA ARG A 342 10.48 -5.38 -26.92
C ARG A 342 10.76 -4.40 -25.77
N PRO A 343 11.90 -4.47 -25.09
CA PRO A 343 12.19 -3.58 -23.99
C PRO A 343 12.32 -2.14 -24.49
N GLN A 344 11.72 -1.20 -23.75
CA GLN A 344 11.93 0.23 -23.93
C GLN A 344 12.94 0.69 -22.86
N GLY A 345 14.24 0.53 -23.14
CA GLY A 345 15.32 0.79 -22.19
C GLY A 345 15.99 -0.49 -21.68
N GLN A 346 16.62 -0.43 -20.50
CA GLN A 346 17.28 -1.60 -19.93
C GLN A 346 16.29 -2.59 -19.32
N SER A 347 16.42 -3.85 -19.75
CA SER A 347 15.85 -5.01 -19.11
C SER A 347 16.42 -5.18 -17.70
N ASN A 348 15.58 -5.08 -16.67
CA ASN A 348 15.98 -5.39 -15.29
C ASN A 348 15.58 -6.81 -14.85
N ARG A 349 14.69 -7.49 -15.60
CA ARG A 349 13.99 -8.71 -15.15
C ARG A 349 13.69 -9.63 -16.33
N GLY A 350 14.36 -10.77 -16.43
CA GLY A 350 14.20 -11.72 -17.54
C GLY A 350 15.48 -11.89 -18.36
N VAL A 351 15.39 -12.60 -19.48
CA VAL A 351 16.53 -12.92 -20.35
C VAL A 351 16.36 -12.23 -21.71
N MET A 352 17.42 -11.56 -22.18
CA MET A 352 17.47 -10.96 -23.51
C MET A 352 17.87 -12.02 -24.54
N LEU A 353 17.04 -12.23 -25.56
CA LEU A 353 17.40 -13.00 -26.75
C LEU A 353 17.10 -12.15 -27.99
N GLY A 354 18.16 -11.69 -28.66
CA GLY A 354 18.04 -10.73 -29.75
C GLY A 354 17.37 -9.42 -29.29
N LYS A 355 16.30 -9.03 -29.97
CA LYS A 355 15.53 -7.79 -29.68
C LYS A 355 14.41 -7.99 -28.66
N TRP A 356 14.27 -9.18 -28.10
CA TRP A 356 13.16 -9.56 -27.24
C TRP A 356 13.66 -9.89 -25.83
N GLN A 357 12.93 -9.38 -24.84
CA GLN A 357 13.09 -9.75 -23.44
C GLN A 357 12.06 -10.80 -23.08
N TYR A 358 12.50 -11.91 -22.49
CA TYR A 358 11.67 -13.05 -22.11
C TYR A 358 11.57 -13.17 -20.60
N GLU A 359 10.35 -13.43 -20.11
CA GLU A 359 10.06 -13.69 -18.71
C GLU A 359 9.26 -15.00 -18.60
N LEU A 360 9.61 -15.86 -17.64
CA LEU A 360 8.94 -17.13 -17.40
C LEU A 360 8.00 -17.03 -16.20
N PHE A 361 6.85 -17.68 -16.30
CA PHE A 361 5.81 -17.72 -15.29
C PHE A 361 5.42 -19.16 -15.05
N SER A 362 5.18 -19.51 -13.79
CA SER A 362 4.69 -20.83 -13.39
C SER A 362 3.30 -20.71 -12.80
N THR A 363 2.43 -21.64 -13.19
CA THR A 363 1.07 -21.82 -12.69
C THR A 363 0.73 -23.29 -12.59
N CYS A 364 -0.28 -23.66 -11.82
CA CYS A 364 -0.90 -24.98 -11.89
C CYS A 364 -2.33 -24.93 -12.46
N THR A 365 -2.74 -23.80 -13.04
CA THR A 365 -4.02 -23.66 -13.72
C THR A 365 -3.97 -24.23 -15.15
N THR A 366 -5.09 -24.80 -15.62
CA THR A 366 -5.17 -25.37 -16.97
C THR A 366 -5.28 -24.29 -18.05
N ALA A 367 -4.88 -24.62 -19.29
CA ALA A 367 -5.01 -23.70 -20.43
C ALA A 367 -6.46 -23.41 -20.81
N GLN A 368 -7.37 -24.36 -20.55
CA GLN A 368 -8.82 -24.19 -20.70
C GLN A 368 -9.35 -23.05 -19.84
N ALA A 369 -9.07 -23.08 -18.54
CA ALA A 369 -9.54 -22.06 -17.61
C ALA A 369 -8.76 -20.76 -17.75
N TRP A 370 -7.43 -20.85 -17.85
CA TRP A 370 -6.52 -19.71 -17.86
C TRP A 370 -5.58 -19.78 -19.06
N PRO A 371 -5.97 -19.22 -20.21
CA PRO A 371 -5.11 -19.12 -21.39
C PRO A 371 -3.79 -18.39 -21.10
N ALA A 372 -2.73 -18.69 -21.86
CA ALA A 372 -1.38 -18.19 -21.61
C ALA A 372 -1.30 -16.65 -21.48
N GLU A 373 -1.94 -15.91 -22.37
CA GLU A 373 -1.98 -14.45 -22.32
C GLU A 373 -2.69 -13.92 -21.07
N GLN A 374 -3.69 -14.65 -20.58
CA GLN A 374 -4.45 -14.29 -19.40
C GLN A 374 -3.70 -14.62 -18.10
N VAL A 375 -2.86 -15.66 -18.09
CA VAL A 375 -1.90 -15.89 -17.00
C VAL A 375 -0.97 -14.67 -16.84
N ILE A 376 -0.53 -14.08 -17.96
CA ILE A 376 0.31 -12.88 -17.94
C ILE A 376 -0.47 -11.66 -17.45
N VAL A 377 -1.67 -11.41 -17.98
CA VAL A 377 -2.56 -10.31 -17.50
C VAL A 377 -2.76 -10.43 -16.00
N ASN A 378 -3.14 -11.63 -15.54
CA ASN A 378 -3.45 -11.90 -14.16
C ASN A 378 -2.23 -11.68 -13.24
N TYR A 379 -1.04 -12.14 -13.63
CA TYR A 379 0.20 -11.86 -12.90
C TYR A 379 0.46 -10.34 -12.73
N PHE A 380 0.30 -9.56 -13.80
CA PHE A 380 0.51 -8.11 -13.73
C PHE A 380 -0.60 -7.37 -12.98
N GLY A 381 -1.77 -7.98 -12.82
CA GLY A 381 -2.82 -7.52 -11.90
C GLY A 381 -2.35 -7.39 -10.44
N ARG A 382 -1.28 -8.08 -10.03
CA ARG A 382 -0.63 -7.92 -8.71
C ARG A 382 -0.17 -6.48 -8.44
N THR A 383 0.09 -5.68 -9.48
CA THR A 383 0.45 -4.25 -9.33
C THR A 383 -0.63 -3.41 -8.65
N THR A 384 -1.87 -3.91 -8.60
CA THR A 384 -2.94 -3.30 -7.81
C THR A 384 -2.59 -3.25 -6.33
N GLN A 385 -1.95 -4.28 -5.75
CA GLN A 385 -1.51 -4.28 -4.36
C GLN A 385 -0.45 -3.21 -4.08
N GLU A 386 0.48 -2.96 -5.01
CA GLU A 386 1.46 -1.88 -4.89
C GLU A 386 0.79 -0.50 -4.82
N ASN A 387 -0.25 -0.28 -5.64
CA ASN A 387 -1.07 0.93 -5.55
C ASN A 387 -1.82 1.04 -4.21
N ARG A 388 -2.20 -0.10 -3.62
CA ARG A 388 -2.91 -0.15 -2.33
C ARG A 388 -1.98 0.21 -1.18
N PHE A 389 -0.72 -0.24 -1.18
CA PHE A 389 0.29 0.22 -0.23
C PHE A 389 0.42 1.76 -0.25
N SER A 390 0.48 2.37 -1.44
CA SER A 390 0.55 3.83 -1.53
C SER A 390 -0.71 4.52 -1.00
N GLN A 391 -1.88 3.89 -1.09
CA GLN A 391 -3.13 4.46 -0.61
C GLN A 391 -3.25 4.36 0.91
N GLU A 392 -2.94 3.20 1.50
CA GLU A 392 -2.94 3.06 2.96
C GLU A 392 -1.90 3.98 3.62
N ASP A 393 -0.73 4.17 3.00
CA ASP A 393 0.29 5.08 3.53
C ASP A 393 -0.23 6.52 3.53
N ARG A 394 -0.92 6.93 2.47
CA ARG A 394 -1.49 8.28 2.34
C ARG A 394 -2.70 8.51 3.26
N GLU A 395 -3.57 7.51 3.42
CA GLU A 395 -4.86 7.63 4.13
C GLU A 395 -4.73 7.30 5.63
N LEU A 396 -3.76 6.46 6.01
CA LEU A 396 -3.61 5.91 7.37
C LEU A 396 -2.19 6.06 7.92
N GLY A 397 -1.20 6.45 7.10
CA GLY A 397 0.18 6.63 7.55
C GLY A 397 0.88 5.33 7.94
N LEU A 398 0.56 4.21 7.27
CA LEU A 398 1.09 2.88 7.63
C LEU A 398 2.58 2.66 7.27
N ASP A 399 3.20 3.60 6.55
CA ASP A 399 4.65 3.68 6.33
C ASP A 399 5.42 4.21 7.56
N ARG A 400 4.71 4.74 8.56
CA ARG A 400 5.30 5.25 9.80
C ARG A 400 5.71 4.13 10.75
N ILE A 401 6.73 4.43 11.54
CA ILE A 401 7.13 3.59 12.67
C ILE A 401 6.38 4.05 13.91
N PHE A 402 5.39 3.26 14.33
CA PHE A 402 4.62 3.45 15.56
C PHE A 402 5.34 2.82 16.76
N CYS A 403 6.06 1.72 16.54
CA CYS A 403 6.84 1.04 17.55
C CYS A 403 8.08 0.39 16.93
N TYR A 404 9.20 0.41 17.65
CA TYR A 404 10.41 -0.30 17.21
C TYR A 404 10.36 -1.81 17.49
N GLN A 405 9.44 -2.26 18.35
CA GLN A 405 9.19 -3.67 18.59
C GLN A 405 8.21 -4.20 17.55
N LEU A 406 8.64 -5.21 16.78
CA LEU A 406 7.90 -5.66 15.60
C LEU A 406 6.46 -6.09 15.90
N PRO A 407 6.15 -6.81 16.99
CA PRO A 407 4.77 -7.10 17.36
C PRO A 407 3.93 -5.85 17.64
N GLY A 408 4.51 -4.83 18.27
CA GLY A 408 3.83 -3.55 18.51
C GLY A 408 3.56 -2.80 17.20
N GLN A 409 4.52 -2.80 16.28
CA GLN A 409 4.34 -2.26 14.93
C GLN A 409 3.27 -3.04 14.15
N GLU A 410 3.29 -4.37 14.22
CA GLU A 410 2.31 -5.25 13.58
C GLU A 410 0.91 -4.98 14.12
N PHE A 411 0.75 -4.80 15.42
CA PHE A 411 -0.54 -4.49 16.05
C PHE A 411 -1.09 -3.14 15.61
N ALA A 412 -0.25 -2.10 15.57
CA ALA A 412 -0.68 -0.79 15.07
C ALA A 412 -1.10 -0.87 13.60
N SER A 413 -0.29 -1.51 12.74
CA SER A 413 -0.65 -1.71 11.33
C SER A 413 -1.92 -2.54 11.16
N LEU A 414 -2.11 -3.60 11.96
CA LEU A 414 -3.32 -4.43 11.96
C LEU A 414 -4.60 -3.59 12.17
N ILE A 415 -4.58 -2.65 13.13
CA ILE A 415 -5.75 -1.80 13.40
C ILE A 415 -5.99 -0.82 12.23
N GLY A 416 -4.94 -0.24 11.66
CA GLY A 416 -5.10 0.58 10.46
C GLY A 416 -5.70 -0.20 9.29
N LEU A 417 -5.24 -1.43 9.05
CA LEU A 417 -5.80 -2.31 8.02
C LEU A 417 -7.23 -2.77 8.34
N LEU A 418 -7.59 -2.91 9.61
CA LEU A 418 -8.98 -3.12 10.03
C LEU A 418 -9.86 -1.93 9.62
N VAL A 419 -9.44 -0.70 9.95
CA VAL A 419 -10.16 0.53 9.54
C VAL A 419 -10.31 0.58 8.03
N TRP A 420 -9.25 0.25 7.28
CA TRP A 420 -9.31 0.16 5.82
C TRP A 420 -10.42 -0.79 5.35
N ASN A 421 -10.46 -2.01 5.88
CA ASN A 421 -11.44 -3.00 5.48
C ASN A 421 -12.88 -2.58 5.84
N ILE A 422 -13.08 -2.03 7.04
CA ILE A 422 -14.40 -1.54 7.46
C ILE A 422 -14.88 -0.42 6.54
N ARG A 423 -14.01 0.53 6.15
CA ARG A 423 -14.37 1.58 5.17
C ARG A 423 -14.81 0.99 3.83
N VAL A 424 -14.16 -0.08 3.37
CA VAL A 424 -14.58 -0.76 2.13
C VAL A 424 -15.94 -1.42 2.31
N ALA A 425 -16.13 -2.17 3.40
CA ALA A 425 -17.36 -2.90 3.67
C ALA A 425 -18.57 -1.95 3.84
N LEU A 426 -18.44 -0.89 4.64
CA LEU A 426 -19.52 0.08 4.83
C LEU A 426 -19.80 0.89 3.57
N GLY A 427 -18.76 1.23 2.81
CA GLY A 427 -18.91 1.86 1.51
C GLY A 427 -19.67 1.00 0.51
N PHE A 428 -19.42 -0.31 0.54
CA PHE A 428 -20.16 -1.29 -0.25
C PHE A 428 -21.62 -1.39 0.21
N SER A 429 -21.89 -1.44 1.52
CA SER A 429 -23.26 -1.50 2.05
C SER A 429 -24.09 -0.26 1.74
N LEU A 430 -23.47 0.92 1.61
CA LEU A 430 -24.15 2.16 1.27
C LEU A 430 -24.67 2.20 -0.17
N GLU A 431 -23.96 1.56 -1.09
CA GLU A 431 -24.28 1.55 -2.51
C GLU A 431 -23.77 0.24 -3.12
N PRO A 432 -24.46 -0.88 -2.83
CA PRO A 432 -24.05 -2.18 -3.33
C PRO A 432 -24.14 -2.18 -4.87
N PRO A 433 -23.14 -2.70 -5.59
CA PRO A 433 -23.26 -2.91 -7.02
C PRO A 433 -24.40 -3.90 -7.33
N ALA A 434 -24.84 -3.95 -8.60
CA ALA A 434 -25.81 -4.96 -9.01
C ALA A 434 -25.28 -6.38 -8.81
N ASP A 435 -26.13 -7.26 -8.27
CA ASP A 435 -25.83 -8.67 -7.99
C ASP A 435 -25.67 -9.53 -9.27
N ASP A 436 -25.87 -8.94 -10.44
CA ASP A 436 -25.78 -9.65 -11.70
C ASP A 436 -24.39 -10.24 -11.92
N LYS A 437 -24.38 -11.53 -12.30
CA LYS A 437 -23.17 -12.16 -12.80
C LYS A 437 -22.72 -11.38 -14.05
N PRO A 438 -21.45 -10.98 -14.13
CA PRO A 438 -20.96 -10.28 -15.31
C PRO A 438 -21.10 -11.13 -16.57
N ILE A 439 -21.50 -10.49 -17.66
CA ILE A 439 -21.61 -11.11 -18.98
C ILE A 439 -20.20 -11.31 -19.54
N GLN A 440 -19.81 -12.55 -19.78
CA GLN A 440 -18.54 -12.87 -20.42
C GLN A 440 -18.73 -13.01 -21.94
N PRO A 441 -18.03 -12.18 -22.75
CA PRO A 441 -18.09 -12.35 -24.20
C PRO A 441 -17.40 -13.67 -24.62
N PRO A 442 -17.67 -14.17 -25.83
CA PRO A 442 -16.94 -15.30 -26.38
C PRO A 442 -15.43 -15.05 -26.39
N TYR A 443 -14.66 -16.10 -26.10
CA TYR A 443 -13.21 -16.03 -26.13
C TYR A 443 -12.72 -15.75 -27.56
N SER A 444 -11.95 -14.69 -27.73
CA SER A 444 -11.25 -14.37 -28.98
C SER A 444 -9.79 -14.09 -28.69
N SER A 445 -8.90 -14.89 -29.28
CA SER A 445 -7.45 -14.67 -29.18
C SER A 445 -6.88 -14.23 -30.52
N THR A 446 -6.17 -13.10 -30.52
CA THR A 446 -5.35 -12.71 -31.66
C THR A 446 -4.03 -13.47 -31.64
N ILE A 447 -3.93 -14.51 -32.48
CA ILE A 447 -2.67 -15.20 -32.77
C ILE A 447 -1.83 -14.26 -33.64
N VAL A 448 -0.58 -14.05 -33.26
CA VAL A 448 0.34 -13.18 -34.00
C VAL A 448 1.35 -14.04 -34.73
N PRO A 449 1.41 -13.98 -36.08
CA PRO A 449 2.44 -14.66 -36.85
C PRO A 449 3.84 -14.24 -36.38
N LEU A 450 4.78 -15.19 -36.35
CA LEU A 450 6.16 -14.92 -35.98
C LEU A 450 6.78 -13.99 -37.06
N LEU A 451 6.82 -12.68 -36.79
CA LEU A 451 7.22 -11.67 -37.79
C LEU A 451 8.73 -11.49 -37.95
N ASP A 452 9.57 -12.21 -37.20
CA ASP A 452 11.03 -12.15 -37.36
C ASP A 452 11.56 -13.46 -37.98
N LYS A 453 11.29 -13.68 -39.27
CA LYS A 453 12.01 -14.72 -40.03
C LYS A 453 13.47 -14.24 -40.24
N ASN A 454 14.41 -14.89 -39.55
CA ASN A 454 15.87 -14.81 -39.67
C ASN A 454 16.63 -13.60 -39.08
N PRO A 455 17.20 -13.72 -37.87
CA PRO A 455 18.34 -12.90 -37.44
C PRO A 455 19.71 -13.40 -38.00
N HIS A 456 19.76 -14.56 -38.68
CA HIS A 456 21.01 -15.19 -39.16
C HIS A 456 21.24 -15.12 -40.67
N ARG A 457 20.84 -14.06 -41.37
CA ARG A 457 21.33 -13.85 -42.74
C ARG A 457 22.70 -13.16 -42.69
N LYS A 458 23.76 -13.95 -42.91
CA LYS A 458 25.15 -13.47 -43.07
C LYS A 458 25.17 -12.31 -44.09
N LYS A 459 25.93 -11.26 -43.76
CA LYS A 459 26.17 -10.10 -44.63
C LYS A 459 26.71 -10.58 -45.98
N SER A 460 25.89 -10.47 -47.02
CA SER A 460 26.36 -10.50 -48.41
C SER A 460 26.57 -9.05 -48.86
N THR A 461 27.74 -8.82 -49.43
CA THR A 461 28.24 -7.58 -50.01
C THR A 461 27.49 -7.13 -51.26
N CYS A 462 27.43 -5.81 -51.44
CA CYS A 462 27.22 -4.99 -52.65
C CYS A 462 26.00 -5.25 -53.56
N SER A 463 25.18 -4.21 -53.77
CA SER A 463 25.37 -3.26 -54.89
C SER A 463 24.29 -2.18 -54.88
N SER A 464 24.71 -0.97 -55.24
CA SER A 464 23.92 0.26 -55.40
C SER A 464 23.00 0.23 -56.61
N SER A 465 21.71 0.50 -56.40
CA SER A 465 20.82 1.06 -57.42
C SER A 465 19.76 1.97 -56.77
N THR A 466 19.57 3.13 -57.39
CA THR A 466 18.71 4.26 -57.06
C THR A 466 17.20 3.91 -57.09
N PRO A 467 16.33 4.70 -56.44
CA PRO A 467 14.98 4.30 -56.07
C PRO A 467 13.91 4.69 -57.11
N SER A 468 12.92 3.82 -57.29
CA SER A 468 11.64 4.15 -57.92
C SER A 468 10.52 4.02 -56.89
N ASP A 469 9.54 4.91 -57.05
CA ASP A 469 8.39 5.20 -56.19
C ASP A 469 7.73 3.99 -55.52
N VAL A 470 7.67 4.04 -54.19
CA VAL A 470 6.72 3.27 -53.39
C VAL A 470 6.09 4.22 -52.38
N GLN A 471 4.80 4.47 -52.55
CA GLN A 471 3.98 5.25 -51.63
C GLN A 471 3.95 4.58 -50.26
N VAL A 472 4.44 5.31 -49.25
CA VAL A 472 4.41 4.95 -47.84
C VAL A 472 3.01 5.26 -47.28
N PRO A 473 2.34 4.33 -46.57
CA PRO A 473 1.11 4.65 -45.87
C PRO A 473 1.38 5.61 -44.71
N THR A 474 0.64 6.71 -44.67
CA THR A 474 0.68 7.77 -43.67
C THR A 474 0.57 7.22 -42.24
N ILE A 475 1.61 7.49 -41.45
CA ILE A 475 1.78 7.07 -40.05
C ILE A 475 0.92 7.96 -39.13
N VAL A 476 -0.11 7.39 -38.51
CA VAL A 476 -1.02 8.05 -37.53
C VAL A 476 -0.36 8.25 -36.14
N SER A 477 0.92 7.90 -35.95
CA SER A 477 1.57 7.95 -34.62
C SER A 477 2.20 9.29 -34.22
N SER A 478 2.38 10.25 -35.14
CA SER A 478 3.03 11.55 -34.86
C SER A 478 2.13 12.54 -34.12
N GLN A 479 0.81 12.42 -34.26
CA GLN A 479 -0.15 13.34 -33.64
C GLN A 479 -0.16 13.24 -32.10
N LYS A 480 -0.08 12.03 -31.54
CA LYS A 480 -0.13 11.81 -30.08
C LYS A 480 1.11 12.32 -29.33
N SER A 481 2.27 12.40 -29.97
CA SER A 481 3.46 13.01 -29.37
C SER A 481 3.40 14.54 -29.40
N HIS A 482 2.84 15.10 -30.48
CA HIS A 482 2.69 16.54 -30.63
C HIS A 482 1.66 17.09 -29.62
N GLU A 483 0.53 16.41 -29.45
CA GLU A 483 -0.52 16.77 -28.50
C GLU A 483 -0.02 16.77 -27.05
N LYS A 484 0.78 15.76 -26.65
CA LYS A 484 1.37 15.70 -25.30
C LYS A 484 2.37 16.81 -25.03
N ASN A 485 3.18 17.17 -26.02
CA ASN A 485 4.14 18.27 -25.90
C ASN A 485 3.42 19.63 -25.86
N GLN A 486 2.32 19.77 -26.61
CA GLN A 486 1.48 20.97 -26.59
C GLN A 486 0.83 21.17 -25.21
N LEU A 487 0.20 20.14 -24.65
CA LEU A 487 -0.40 20.19 -23.31
C LEU A 487 0.62 20.54 -22.22
N LEU A 488 1.85 20.03 -22.33
CA LEU A 488 2.92 20.41 -21.40
C LEU A 488 3.30 21.89 -21.55
N CYS A 489 3.40 22.38 -22.79
CA CYS A 489 3.71 23.78 -23.09
C CYS A 489 2.63 24.73 -22.52
N ASP A 490 1.35 24.38 -22.69
CA ASP A 490 0.24 25.20 -22.23
C ASP A 490 0.16 25.25 -20.70
N ALA A 491 0.32 24.11 -20.02
CA ALA A 491 0.39 24.06 -18.56
C ALA A 491 1.60 24.83 -18.00
N GLU A 492 2.75 24.81 -18.70
CA GLU A 492 3.92 25.60 -18.32
C GLU A 492 3.65 27.11 -18.49
N LYS A 493 2.99 27.53 -19.57
CA LYS A 493 2.60 28.94 -19.77
C LYS A 493 1.65 29.45 -18.69
N GLU A 494 0.62 28.68 -18.33
CA GLU A 494 -0.30 29.06 -17.25
C GLU A 494 0.43 29.27 -15.92
N LEU A 495 1.35 28.35 -15.58
CA LEU A 495 2.16 28.48 -14.37
C LEU A 495 3.07 29.71 -14.42
N ILE A 496 3.65 30.02 -15.58
CA ILE A 496 4.50 31.20 -15.78
C ILE A 496 3.68 32.48 -15.61
N VAL A 497 2.48 32.56 -16.20
CA VAL A 497 1.58 33.71 -16.03
C VAL A 497 1.28 33.95 -14.55
N SER A 498 0.96 32.90 -13.79
CA SER A 498 0.74 33.04 -12.35
C SER A 498 2.00 33.46 -11.59
N LEU A 499 3.18 32.97 -11.97
CA LEU A 499 4.44 33.41 -11.36
C LEU A 499 4.80 34.86 -11.68
N ASP A 500 4.35 35.39 -12.81
CA ASP A 500 4.61 36.76 -13.24
C ASP A 500 3.80 37.80 -12.43
N THR A 501 2.71 37.38 -11.79
CA THR A 501 1.91 38.27 -10.93
C THR A 501 2.55 38.52 -9.56
N LEU A 502 3.72 37.94 -9.26
CA LEU A 502 4.43 38.15 -8.00
C LEU A 502 5.23 39.45 -8.03
N ASP A 503 5.29 40.13 -6.87
CA ASP A 503 6.16 41.30 -6.65
C ASP A 503 7.63 40.85 -6.51
N TRP A 504 8.23 40.49 -7.64
CA TRP A 504 9.61 40.03 -7.72
C TRP A 504 10.64 41.04 -7.22
N PRO A 505 10.51 42.36 -7.47
CA PRO A 505 11.42 43.35 -6.89
C PRO A 505 11.52 43.24 -5.36
N ASN A 506 10.38 43.13 -4.67
CA ASN A 506 10.36 42.98 -3.22
C ASN A 506 10.87 41.59 -2.77
N LEU A 507 10.40 40.52 -3.43
CA LEU A 507 10.84 39.15 -3.12
C LEU A 507 12.35 38.96 -3.31
N LEU A 508 12.97 39.68 -4.24
CA LEU A 508 14.39 39.63 -4.58
C LEU A 508 15.23 40.73 -3.90
N ALA A 509 14.64 41.63 -3.12
CA ALA A 509 15.35 42.76 -2.50
C ALA A 509 16.59 42.34 -1.67
N ARG A 510 16.58 41.13 -1.11
CA ARG A 510 17.71 40.57 -0.33
C ARG A 510 18.71 39.73 -1.15
N ARG A 511 18.56 39.71 -2.47
CA ARG A 511 19.32 38.85 -3.38
C ARG A 511 19.87 39.70 -4.52
N ASP A 512 21.00 40.34 -4.26
CA ASP A 512 21.68 41.21 -5.22
C ASP A 512 21.87 40.52 -6.58
N LYS A 513 21.52 41.24 -7.66
CA LYS A 513 21.62 40.81 -9.07
C LYS A 513 20.86 39.53 -9.44
N TRP A 514 19.91 39.08 -8.62
CA TRP A 514 18.94 38.07 -9.05
C TRP A 514 17.81 38.73 -9.84
N SER A 515 17.30 38.03 -10.85
CA SER A 515 16.17 38.51 -11.66
C SER A 515 15.18 37.38 -11.96
N TRP A 516 13.91 37.75 -12.09
CA TRP A 516 12.89 36.89 -12.69
C TRP A 516 12.85 37.14 -14.20
N GLN A 517 12.77 36.07 -15.00
CA GLN A 517 12.63 36.16 -16.45
C GLN A 517 11.38 35.41 -16.89
N ALA A 518 10.30 36.16 -17.18
CA ALA A 518 9.01 35.61 -17.59
C ALA A 518 9.13 34.70 -18.82
N THR A 519 9.94 35.09 -19.81
CA THR A 519 10.16 34.33 -21.05
C THR A 519 10.77 32.94 -20.82
N GLN A 520 11.50 32.75 -19.73
CA GLN A 520 12.14 31.48 -19.38
C GLN A 520 11.42 30.74 -18.23
N GLY A 521 10.39 31.37 -17.64
CA GLY A 521 9.64 30.82 -16.52
C GLY A 521 10.48 30.49 -15.28
N GLY A 522 11.56 31.25 -15.06
CA GLY A 522 12.58 30.92 -14.08
C GLY A 522 13.25 32.13 -13.44
N LEU A 523 13.84 31.88 -12.27
CA LEU A 523 14.74 32.82 -11.60
C LEU A 523 16.16 32.65 -12.11
N HIS A 524 16.85 33.76 -12.29
CA HIS A 524 18.24 33.80 -12.72
C HIS A 524 19.11 34.37 -11.61
N CYS A 525 20.22 33.69 -11.36
CA CYS A 525 21.25 34.22 -10.47
C CYS A 525 22.22 35.15 -11.24
N PRO A 526 23.14 35.84 -10.55
CA PRO A 526 24.09 36.77 -11.18
C PRO A 526 25.04 36.09 -12.19
N MET A 527 25.18 34.76 -12.12
CA MET A 527 25.96 33.94 -13.07
C MET A 527 25.10 33.36 -14.21
N GLY A 528 23.88 33.87 -14.40
CA GLY A 528 22.96 33.45 -15.45
C GLY A 528 22.30 32.08 -15.25
N GLN A 529 22.55 31.37 -14.15
CA GLN A 529 21.97 30.05 -13.92
C GLN A 529 20.46 30.14 -13.65
N SER A 530 19.69 29.32 -14.36
CA SER A 530 18.23 29.26 -14.26
C SER A 530 17.75 28.33 -13.13
N PHE A 531 16.70 28.76 -12.45
CA PHE A 531 16.04 28.08 -11.34
C PHE A 531 14.54 28.00 -11.62
N LEU A 532 14.02 26.78 -11.76
CA LEU A 532 12.61 26.54 -12.02
C LEU A 532 11.85 26.24 -10.73
N LEU A 533 10.57 26.62 -10.69
CA LEU A 533 9.70 26.26 -9.58
C LEU A 533 9.59 24.73 -9.48
N ASN A 534 9.91 24.21 -8.30
CA ASN A 534 9.96 22.77 -8.05
C ASN A 534 8.92 22.32 -7.03
N ASP A 535 8.50 23.19 -6.11
CA ASP A 535 7.61 22.81 -5.01
C ASP A 535 6.87 24.03 -4.44
N VAL A 536 5.61 23.83 -4.05
CA VAL A 536 4.73 24.80 -3.37
C VAL A 536 4.15 24.11 -2.14
N SER A 537 4.64 24.47 -0.95
CA SER A 537 4.31 23.78 0.30
C SER A 537 3.81 24.77 1.36
N TYR A 538 2.80 24.39 2.13
CA TYR A 538 2.33 25.20 3.26
C TYR A 538 3.32 25.13 4.43
N GLU A 539 3.63 26.27 5.05
CA GLU A 539 4.49 26.39 6.23
C GLU A 539 3.64 26.87 7.40
N SER A 540 3.22 25.93 8.26
CA SER A 540 2.30 26.20 9.37
C SER A 540 2.82 27.21 10.38
N SER A 541 4.14 27.31 10.57
CA SER A 541 4.75 28.24 11.53
C SER A 541 4.61 29.71 11.16
N ARG A 542 4.28 30.02 9.89
CA ARG A 542 4.15 31.39 9.39
C ARG A 542 2.83 31.63 8.68
N GLU A 543 1.94 30.64 8.73
CA GLU A 543 0.64 30.63 8.04
C GLU A 543 0.71 31.06 6.56
N CYS A 544 1.83 30.76 5.90
CA CYS A 544 2.10 31.16 4.52
C CYS A 544 2.50 29.96 3.67
N TYR A 545 2.49 30.13 2.35
CA TYR A 545 3.02 29.13 1.45
C TYR A 545 4.44 29.45 1.05
N LYS A 546 5.27 28.41 0.98
CA LYS A 546 6.67 28.49 0.56
C LYS A 546 6.79 28.00 -0.88
N LEU A 547 7.21 28.90 -1.77
CA LEU A 547 7.68 28.57 -3.11
C LEU A 547 9.14 28.12 -3.02
N ARG A 548 9.48 27.03 -3.69
CA ARG A 548 10.85 26.50 -3.74
C ARG A 548 11.29 26.31 -5.18
N PHE A 549 12.32 27.06 -5.56
CA PHE A 549 12.98 26.98 -6.85
C PHE A 549 14.27 26.16 -6.75
N CYS A 550 14.54 25.33 -7.75
CA CYS A 550 15.72 24.47 -7.81
C CYS A 550 16.51 24.71 -9.09
N GLY A 551 17.83 24.84 -8.98
CA GLY A 551 18.72 24.87 -10.14
C GLY A 551 18.84 23.50 -10.82
N THR A 552 19.39 23.50 -12.04
CA THR A 552 19.69 22.28 -12.81
C THR A 552 20.72 21.39 -12.10
N VAL A 553 20.74 20.10 -12.46
CA VAL A 553 21.80 19.19 -11.99
C VAL A 553 23.12 19.69 -12.56
N ASN A 554 24.14 19.84 -11.71
CA ASN A 554 25.48 20.33 -12.07
C ASN A 554 25.60 21.79 -12.53
N GLY A 555 24.51 22.57 -12.64
CA GLY A 555 24.57 23.97 -13.10
C GLY A 555 25.48 24.88 -12.27
N CYS A 556 25.71 24.55 -10.99
CA CYS A 556 26.62 25.30 -10.13
C CYS A 556 27.93 24.56 -9.81
N MET A 557 28.28 23.48 -10.51
CA MET A 557 29.45 22.66 -10.15
C MET A 557 30.76 23.46 -10.29
N ASN A 558 30.88 24.26 -11.36
CA ASN A 558 32.05 25.07 -11.68
C ASN A 558 31.81 26.58 -11.45
N CYS A 559 30.81 26.94 -10.65
CA CYS A 559 30.45 28.34 -10.43
C CYS A 559 31.40 28.99 -9.42
N VAL A 560 32.02 30.11 -9.78
CA VAL A 560 32.94 30.87 -8.91
C VAL A 560 32.27 31.38 -7.62
N LEU A 561 30.95 31.61 -7.64
CA LEU A 561 30.17 32.00 -6.48
C LEU A 561 29.69 30.82 -5.62
N ARG A 562 30.03 29.56 -5.97
CA ARG A 562 29.56 28.38 -5.23
C ARG A 562 29.93 28.41 -3.74
N PRO A 563 31.16 28.76 -3.32
CA PRO A 563 31.55 28.75 -1.91
C PRO A 563 30.68 29.65 -1.03
N THR A 564 30.24 30.79 -1.57
CA THR A 564 29.36 31.74 -0.86
C THR A 564 27.89 31.38 -1.01
N CYS A 565 27.50 30.74 -2.12
CA CYS A 565 26.12 30.35 -2.38
C CYS A 565 25.67 29.08 -1.66
N PHE A 566 26.57 28.17 -1.27
CA PHE A 566 26.20 26.89 -0.67
C PHE A 566 26.72 26.76 0.76
N ARG A 567 25.84 26.38 1.69
CA ARG A 567 26.25 25.96 3.04
C ARG A 567 26.87 24.55 3.06
N THR A 568 26.59 23.73 2.05
CA THR A 568 27.05 22.34 1.99
C THR A 568 28.32 22.22 1.14
N LYS A 569 29.30 21.47 1.64
CA LYS A 569 30.53 21.13 0.90
C LYS A 569 30.31 20.10 -0.23
N ASN A 570 29.12 19.50 -0.32
CA ASN A 570 28.83 18.52 -1.37
C ASN A 570 28.68 19.23 -2.74
N ILE A 571 29.60 18.92 -3.66
CA ILE A 571 29.67 19.47 -5.02
C ILE A 571 28.45 19.11 -5.89
N HIS A 572 27.72 18.04 -5.59
CA HIS A 572 26.53 17.60 -6.33
C HIS A 572 25.22 18.18 -5.77
N SER A 573 25.27 18.92 -4.66
CA SER A 573 24.08 19.58 -4.13
C SER A 573 23.53 20.60 -5.12
N LYS A 574 22.21 20.56 -5.35
CA LYS A 574 21.47 21.58 -6.11
C LYS A 574 21.22 22.81 -5.25
N LYS A 575 21.43 24.01 -5.80
CA LYS A 575 21.05 25.25 -5.14
C LYS A 575 19.52 25.31 -5.09
N LYS A 576 18.99 25.70 -3.93
CA LYS A 576 17.57 25.93 -3.70
C LYS A 576 17.36 27.35 -3.24
N VAL A 577 16.29 27.97 -3.72
CA VAL A 577 15.88 29.32 -3.34
C VAL A 577 14.42 29.26 -2.93
N THR A 578 14.08 29.90 -1.82
CA THR A 578 12.72 29.88 -1.28
C THR A 578 12.20 31.28 -1.04
N PHE A 579 10.90 31.43 -1.24
CA PHE A 579 10.11 32.64 -1.02
C PHE A 579 8.82 32.27 -0.30
N ASN A 580 8.33 33.16 0.55
CA ASN A 580 7.05 32.98 1.23
C ASN A 580 6.03 33.91 0.58
N ILE A 581 4.84 33.40 0.28
CA ILE A 581 3.75 34.13 -0.35
C ILE A 581 2.40 33.83 0.33
N PRO A 582 1.40 34.72 0.19
CA PRO A 582 0.06 34.50 0.71
C PRO A 582 -0.66 33.29 0.08
N SER A 583 -1.59 32.70 0.83
CA SER A 583 -2.38 31.53 0.42
C SER A 583 -3.23 31.77 -0.83
N SER A 584 -3.77 32.98 -0.99
CA SER A 584 -4.59 33.38 -2.15
C SER A 584 -3.84 33.22 -3.48
N ILE A 585 -2.53 33.46 -3.48
CA ILE A 585 -1.68 33.37 -4.67
C ILE A 585 -1.11 31.94 -4.83
N ALA A 586 -0.77 31.29 -3.72
CA ALA A 586 -0.07 30.01 -3.75
C ALA A 586 -0.93 28.79 -4.13
N LEU A 587 -2.22 28.81 -3.79
CA LEU A 587 -3.11 27.68 -4.05
C LEU A 587 -3.29 27.40 -5.54
N PRO A 588 -3.57 28.40 -6.41
CA PRO A 588 -3.58 28.21 -7.86
C PRO A 588 -2.24 27.65 -8.40
N MET A 589 -1.12 28.22 -7.97
CA MET A 589 0.23 27.79 -8.38
C MET A 589 0.52 26.33 -8.00
N LYS A 590 0.05 25.89 -6.83
CA LYS A 590 0.22 24.50 -6.38
C LYS A 590 -0.52 23.53 -7.31
N SER A 591 -1.73 23.89 -7.75
CA SER A 591 -2.50 23.10 -8.70
C SER A 591 -1.81 23.03 -10.06
N GLN A 592 -1.40 24.18 -10.61
CA GLN A 592 -0.71 24.29 -11.90
C GLN A 592 0.63 23.52 -11.90
N LEU A 593 1.43 23.67 -10.84
CA LEU A 593 2.70 22.95 -10.70
C LEU A 593 2.48 21.43 -10.66
N CYS A 594 1.41 20.96 -10.03
CA CYS A 594 1.05 19.54 -10.02
C CYS A 594 0.76 19.05 -11.47
N SER A 595 -0.01 19.81 -12.25
CA SER A 595 -0.28 19.51 -13.66
C SER A 595 1.00 19.44 -14.50
N VAL A 596 1.89 20.43 -14.38
CA VAL A 596 3.19 20.44 -15.08
C VAL A 596 4.04 19.24 -14.67
N GLN A 597 4.10 18.89 -13.38
CA GLN A 597 4.87 17.74 -12.90
C GLN A 597 4.32 16.41 -13.42
N LEU A 598 3.00 16.24 -13.42
CA LEU A 598 2.34 15.05 -13.98
C LEU A 598 2.63 14.90 -15.48
N LEU A 599 2.58 16.00 -16.24
CA LEU A 599 2.89 15.99 -17.67
C LEU A 599 4.38 15.73 -17.93
N ARG A 600 5.30 16.34 -17.17
CA ARG A 600 6.75 16.07 -17.26
C ARG A 600 7.11 14.61 -16.93
N MET A 601 6.42 14.00 -15.96
CA MET A 601 6.61 12.58 -15.64
C MET A 601 6.21 11.68 -16.81
N LYS A 602 5.16 12.04 -17.55
CA LYS A 602 4.73 11.32 -18.76
C LYS A 602 5.72 11.45 -19.93
N CYS A 603 6.64 12.42 -19.90
CA CYS A 603 7.59 12.70 -21.00
C CYS A 603 9.05 12.24 -20.76
N LYS A 604 9.44 11.82 -19.55
CA LYS A 604 10.85 11.46 -19.25
C LYS A 604 11.21 10.02 -19.66
N ARG A 605 12.27 9.86 -20.48
CA ARG A 605 12.95 8.57 -20.75
C ARG A 605 14.06 8.29 -19.72
N PRO A 606 14.16 7.07 -19.14
CA PRO A 606 15.16 6.76 -18.10
C PRO A 606 16.52 6.28 -18.66
N ALA A 607 17.60 6.71 -17.99
CA ALA A 607 19.00 6.47 -18.34
C ALA A 607 19.58 5.16 -17.76
N GLN A 608 20.52 4.59 -18.52
CA GLN A 608 21.14 3.26 -18.40
C GLN A 608 22.12 3.12 -17.22
N ARG A 609 22.18 1.94 -16.59
CA ARG A 609 23.27 1.51 -15.72
C ARG A 609 23.54 0.00 -15.84
N ILE A 610 24.78 -0.35 -16.17
CA ILE A 610 25.24 -1.72 -16.47
C ILE A 610 25.76 -2.38 -15.19
N SER A 611 25.40 -3.65 -14.92
CA SER A 611 26.13 -4.50 -13.96
C SER A 611 26.18 -5.94 -14.44
N SER A 612 27.35 -6.56 -14.33
CA SER A 612 27.67 -7.93 -14.75
C SER A 612 27.94 -8.85 -13.55
N ARG A 613 27.49 -10.12 -13.60
CA ARG A 613 28.03 -11.25 -12.82
C ARG A 613 27.49 -12.62 -13.31
N PRO A 614 28.12 -13.76 -12.94
CA PRO A 614 28.43 -14.88 -13.85
C PRO A 614 27.62 -16.16 -13.58
N SER A 615 27.82 -17.17 -14.44
CA SER A 615 27.04 -18.40 -14.65
C SER A 615 27.70 -19.71 -14.13
N ILE A 616 26.99 -20.86 -14.33
CA ILE A 616 27.39 -22.32 -14.38
C ILE A 616 26.64 -23.20 -13.31
N PRO A 617 26.21 -24.47 -13.55
CA PRO A 617 25.62 -25.14 -14.73
C PRO A 617 24.51 -26.23 -14.43
N SER A 618 24.13 -26.94 -15.50
CA SER A 618 23.54 -28.29 -15.68
C SER A 618 22.03 -28.40 -15.93
N SER A 619 21.72 -29.04 -17.07
CA SER A 619 20.45 -29.00 -17.79
C SER A 619 19.42 -30.02 -17.30
N PRO A 620 18.14 -29.64 -17.14
CA PRO A 620 17.05 -30.56 -16.81
C PRO A 620 16.44 -31.21 -18.05
N SER A 621 15.91 -32.43 -17.89
CA SER A 621 15.12 -33.13 -18.89
C SER A 621 13.67 -32.63 -18.92
N PHE A 622 13.10 -32.51 -20.12
CA PHE A 622 11.73 -31.99 -20.33
C PHE A 622 10.80 -33.06 -20.89
N HIS A 623 9.60 -33.18 -20.30
CA HIS A 623 8.48 -33.93 -20.87
C HIS A 623 7.34 -32.95 -21.11
N PHE A 624 6.84 -32.89 -22.35
CA PHE A 624 5.82 -31.92 -22.76
C PHE A 624 4.48 -32.63 -22.99
N GLN A 625 3.42 -32.15 -22.35
CA GLN A 625 2.04 -32.58 -22.61
C GLN A 625 1.34 -31.62 -23.58
N ALA A 626 0.48 -32.17 -24.44
CA ALA A 626 -0.30 -31.39 -25.40
C ALA A 626 -1.27 -30.41 -24.71
N VAL A 627 -1.39 -29.20 -25.26
CA VAL A 627 -2.24 -28.12 -24.73
C VAL A 627 -3.69 -28.32 -25.22
N LEU A 628 -4.63 -28.47 -24.29
CA LEU A 628 -6.06 -28.54 -24.56
C LEU A 628 -6.59 -27.19 -25.13
N PRO A 629 -7.69 -27.20 -25.92
CA PRO A 629 -8.30 -25.97 -26.43
C PRO A 629 -8.72 -25.04 -25.28
N ASN A 630 -8.72 -23.72 -25.50
CA ASN A 630 -9.16 -22.76 -24.49
C ASN A 630 -10.67 -22.90 -24.19
N GLY A 631 -11.12 -22.44 -23.03
CA GLY A 631 -12.53 -22.31 -22.72
C GLY A 631 -13.27 -21.33 -23.65
N PRO A 632 -14.61 -21.41 -23.72
CA PRO A 632 -15.41 -20.65 -24.68
C PRO A 632 -15.58 -19.16 -24.34
N TYR A 633 -15.24 -18.72 -23.13
CA TYR A 633 -15.48 -17.34 -22.66
C TYR A 633 -14.19 -16.54 -22.49
N ALA A 634 -14.26 -15.23 -22.68
CA ALA A 634 -13.20 -14.32 -22.26
C ALA A 634 -13.13 -14.25 -20.73
N ILE A 635 -11.92 -14.07 -20.20
CA ILE A 635 -11.72 -13.81 -18.77
C ILE A 635 -12.39 -12.49 -18.40
N HIS A 636 -13.07 -12.47 -17.26
CA HIS A 636 -13.68 -11.27 -16.71
C HIS A 636 -13.09 -10.97 -15.34
N ASP A 637 -12.31 -9.91 -15.24
CA ASP A 637 -11.72 -9.44 -13.98
C ASP A 637 -12.78 -8.86 -13.03
N SER A 638 -12.45 -8.74 -11.74
CA SER A 638 -13.31 -8.05 -10.77
C SER A 638 -13.43 -6.56 -11.13
N LEU A 639 -14.65 -6.03 -11.17
CA LEU A 639 -14.93 -4.64 -11.53
C LEU A 639 -15.25 -3.74 -10.33
N PHE A 640 -15.32 -4.31 -9.12
CA PHE A 640 -15.55 -3.51 -7.92
C PHE A 640 -14.47 -2.43 -7.72
N LEU A 641 -14.90 -1.23 -7.35
CA LEU A 641 -14.05 -0.05 -7.15
C LEU A 641 -13.89 0.26 -5.66
N PRO A 642 -13.01 -0.44 -4.93
CA PRO A 642 -12.92 -0.31 -3.47
C PRO A 642 -12.46 1.08 -3.02
N ALA A 643 -11.72 1.82 -3.84
CA ALA A 643 -11.37 3.20 -3.55
C ALA A 643 -12.60 4.14 -3.58
N THR A 644 -13.55 3.88 -4.48
CA THR A 644 -14.81 4.61 -4.54
C THR A 644 -15.68 4.25 -3.33
N ALA A 645 -15.80 2.97 -2.98
CA ALA A 645 -16.52 2.53 -1.79
C ALA A 645 -16.00 3.22 -0.51
N ARG A 646 -14.67 3.22 -0.27
CA ARG A 646 -14.09 3.92 0.89
C ARG A 646 -14.41 5.42 0.89
N LYS A 647 -14.28 6.09 -0.26
CA LYS A 647 -14.60 7.51 -0.39
C LYS A 647 -16.08 7.79 -0.16
N LEU A 648 -16.97 6.93 -0.64
CA LEU A 648 -18.40 7.03 -0.42
C LEU A 648 -18.71 6.97 1.08
N PHE A 649 -18.15 5.99 1.78
CA PHE A 649 -18.29 5.92 3.24
C PHE A 649 -17.74 7.17 3.93
N CYS A 650 -16.48 7.55 3.68
CA CYS A 650 -15.92 8.77 4.24
C CYS A 650 -16.76 10.02 3.93
N SER A 651 -17.35 10.10 2.73
CA SER A 651 -18.15 11.26 2.33
C SER A 651 -19.50 11.34 3.03
N SER A 652 -20.08 10.18 3.40
CA SER A 652 -21.31 10.14 4.20
C SER A 652 -21.11 10.77 5.59
N LEU A 653 -19.87 10.87 6.05
CA LEU A 653 -19.51 11.41 7.36
C LEU A 653 -19.27 12.93 7.38
N TYR A 654 -19.17 13.61 6.23
CA TYR A 654 -18.82 15.04 6.17
C TYR A 654 -19.81 15.95 6.92
N HIS A 655 -21.06 15.53 7.01
CA HIS A 655 -22.12 16.26 7.71
C HIS A 655 -22.55 15.58 9.01
N THR A 656 -21.74 14.63 9.51
CA THR A 656 -22.06 13.92 10.75
C THR A 656 -21.56 14.70 11.94
N THR A 657 -22.49 15.14 12.79
CA THR A 657 -22.19 15.68 14.12
C THR A 657 -22.64 14.70 15.18
N ILE A 658 -21.77 14.43 16.15
CA ILE A 658 -22.07 13.52 17.25
C ILE A 658 -22.03 14.31 18.55
N PHE A 659 -23.08 14.16 19.35
CA PHE A 659 -23.15 14.66 20.71
C PHE A 659 -23.13 13.48 21.67
N ILE A 660 -22.35 13.60 22.74
CA ILE A 660 -22.28 12.61 23.82
C ILE A 660 -22.61 13.32 25.12
N ASP A 661 -23.68 12.90 25.75
CA ASP A 661 -23.97 13.21 27.15
C ASP A 661 -23.60 11.99 28.01
N LEU A 662 -22.71 12.21 28.96
CA LEU A 662 -22.12 11.17 29.80
C LEU A 662 -22.45 11.49 31.25
N GLN A 663 -23.29 10.66 31.87
CA GLN A 663 -23.58 10.69 33.28
C GLN A 663 -22.85 9.54 33.95
N VAL A 664 -21.68 9.84 34.53
CA VAL A 664 -20.89 8.85 35.25
C VAL A 664 -21.53 8.61 36.60
N ALA A 665 -21.85 7.35 36.91
CA ALA A 665 -22.33 7.01 38.25
C ALA A 665 -21.28 7.34 39.30
N GLU A 666 -21.72 7.78 40.48
CA GLU A 666 -20.82 8.05 41.58
C GLU A 666 -19.98 6.81 41.87
N SER A 667 -18.66 6.93 41.75
CA SER A 667 -17.79 5.85 42.13
C SER A 667 -17.92 5.62 43.63
N PRO A 668 -17.97 4.36 44.10
CA PRO A 668 -17.99 4.09 45.54
C PRO A 668 -16.82 4.81 46.19
N SER A 669 -17.08 5.43 47.35
CA SER A 669 -16.08 6.25 48.03
C SER A 669 -14.75 5.48 48.12
N PRO A 670 -13.62 6.09 47.73
CA PRO A 670 -12.36 5.39 47.68
C PRO A 670 -12.05 4.82 49.06
N SER A 671 -11.80 3.52 49.13
CA SER A 671 -11.40 2.88 50.39
C SER A 671 -10.19 3.63 50.99
N PRO A 672 -10.09 3.74 52.33
CA PRO A 672 -8.98 4.43 52.98
C PRO A 672 -7.63 3.96 52.41
N LYS A 673 -6.78 4.90 51.94
CA LYS A 673 -5.53 4.57 51.21
C LYS A 673 -4.58 3.64 51.96
N LEU A 674 -4.70 3.58 53.29
CA LEU A 674 -3.84 2.79 54.18
C LEU A 674 -4.42 1.43 54.55
N ILE A 675 -5.67 1.13 54.15
CA ILE A 675 -6.36 -0.12 54.52
C ILE A 675 -6.67 -0.88 53.23
N ALA A 676 -6.12 -2.09 53.11
CA ALA A 676 -6.49 -2.99 52.03
C ALA A 676 -7.94 -3.47 52.24
N SER A 677 -8.77 -3.37 51.21
CA SER A 677 -10.17 -3.84 51.26
C SER A 677 -10.31 -5.37 51.33
N SER A 678 -9.23 -6.11 51.06
CA SER A 678 -9.17 -7.56 51.23
C SER A 678 -7.73 -8.05 51.41
N VAL A 679 -7.56 -9.30 51.83
CA VAL A 679 -6.24 -9.96 51.93
C VAL A 679 -5.56 -10.02 50.56
N GLU A 680 -6.31 -10.27 49.49
CA GLU A 680 -5.82 -10.28 48.12
C GLU A 680 -5.32 -8.90 47.68
N ALA A 681 -6.01 -7.82 48.07
CA ALA A 681 -5.58 -6.46 47.81
C ALA A 681 -4.25 -6.13 48.52
N ARG A 682 -4.04 -6.69 49.73
CA ARG A 682 -2.77 -6.58 50.47
C ARG A 682 -1.62 -7.34 49.79
N GLN A 683 -1.90 -8.52 49.22
CA GLN A 683 -0.88 -9.41 48.64
C GLN A 683 -0.25 -8.90 47.33
N ARG A 684 -0.71 -7.78 46.75
CA ARG A 684 -0.22 -7.24 45.46
C ARG A 684 -0.12 -8.29 44.35
N LYS A 685 -1.05 -9.25 44.30
CA LYS A 685 -1.04 -10.30 43.27
C LYS A 685 -1.21 -9.71 41.88
N ARG A 686 -0.69 -10.40 40.86
CA ARG A 686 -0.94 -10.02 39.46
C ARG A 686 -2.44 -10.10 39.18
N LEU A 687 -3.01 -9.03 38.62
CA LEU A 687 -4.41 -8.98 38.25
C LEU A 687 -4.70 -10.01 37.14
N THR A 688 -5.82 -10.71 37.25
CA THR A 688 -6.33 -11.56 36.18
C THR A 688 -6.73 -10.72 34.96
N TRP A 689 -6.97 -11.35 33.81
CA TRP A 689 -7.49 -10.63 32.63
C TRP A 689 -8.84 -9.95 32.90
N THR A 690 -9.72 -10.59 33.66
CA THR A 690 -11.01 -10.00 34.07
C THR A 690 -10.82 -8.79 34.98
N GLN A 691 -9.92 -8.88 35.97
CA GLN A 691 -9.63 -7.74 36.85
C GLN A 691 -8.95 -6.58 36.11
N ASN A 692 -8.06 -6.87 35.15
CA ASN A 692 -7.46 -5.83 34.30
C ASN A 692 -8.52 -5.14 33.42
N ARG A 693 -9.51 -5.88 32.91
CA ARG A 693 -10.64 -5.30 32.18
C ARG A 693 -11.47 -4.40 33.09
N GLN A 694 -11.87 -4.89 34.26
CA GLN A 694 -12.67 -4.12 35.23
C GLN A 694 -11.99 -2.83 35.71
N ARG A 695 -10.66 -2.77 35.76
CA ARG A 695 -9.91 -1.62 36.28
C ARG A 695 -10.25 -0.27 35.64
N TYR A 696 -10.55 -0.26 34.35
CA TYR A 696 -11.01 0.94 33.63
C TYR A 696 -12.38 0.71 32.99
N ALA A 697 -13.15 -0.23 33.50
CA ALA A 697 -14.56 -0.30 33.15
C ALA A 697 -15.22 1.01 33.58
N LEU A 698 -16.20 1.45 32.79
CA LEU A 698 -17.09 2.51 33.21
C LEU A 698 -17.88 2.01 34.45
N PRO A 699 -18.09 2.84 35.50
CA PRO A 699 -18.86 2.42 36.67
C PRO A 699 -20.26 1.92 36.29
N GLU A 700 -20.71 0.86 36.95
CA GLU A 700 -22.06 0.32 36.82
C GLU A 700 -23.09 1.42 37.12
N GLY A 701 -24.18 1.46 36.34
CA GLY A 701 -25.17 2.54 36.40
C GLY A 701 -24.79 3.85 35.70
N SER A 702 -23.60 3.96 35.08
CA SER A 702 -23.29 5.13 34.24
C SER A 702 -24.16 5.12 32.98
N MET A 703 -24.69 6.28 32.60
CA MET A 703 -25.51 6.43 31.40
C MET A 703 -24.76 7.19 30.30
N ILE A 704 -24.87 6.70 29.07
CA ILE A 704 -24.30 7.34 27.88
C ILE A 704 -25.45 7.59 26.92
N GLN A 705 -25.80 8.85 26.71
CA GLN A 705 -26.72 9.25 25.66
C GLN A 705 -25.90 9.78 24.48
N MET A 706 -26.06 9.15 23.33
CA MET A 706 -25.39 9.55 22.10
C MET A 706 -26.41 9.98 21.07
N THR A 707 -26.34 11.24 20.65
CA THR A 707 -27.14 11.80 19.57
C THR A 707 -26.27 11.91 18.33
N ILE A 708 -26.68 11.29 17.24
CA ILE A 708 -25.98 11.32 15.95
C ILE A 708 -26.85 12.10 14.97
N GLU A 709 -26.38 13.25 14.55
CA GLU A 709 -26.99 14.03 13.47
C GLU A 709 -26.21 13.75 12.18
N GLY A 710 -26.90 13.33 11.13
CA GLY A 710 -26.27 13.01 9.85
C GLY A 710 -27.29 12.81 8.74
N GLY A 711 -26.79 12.57 7.52
CA GLY A 711 -27.65 12.33 6.36
C GLY A 711 -28.37 10.98 6.42
N GLU A 712 -29.40 10.82 5.59
CA GLU A 712 -30.22 9.60 5.49
C GLU A 712 -29.41 8.31 5.32
N LYS A 713 -28.34 8.36 4.51
CA LYS A 713 -27.39 7.25 4.31
C LYS A 713 -26.72 6.76 5.60
N LEU A 714 -26.50 7.64 6.58
CA LEU A 714 -25.93 7.25 7.87
C LEU A 714 -27.01 6.59 8.75
N SER A 715 -28.24 7.08 8.69
CA SER A 715 -29.38 6.51 9.42
C SER A 715 -29.62 5.06 8.99
N SER A 716 -29.56 4.77 7.69
CA SER A 716 -29.72 3.41 7.17
C SER A 716 -28.60 2.46 7.62
N LEU A 717 -27.36 2.94 7.71
CA LEU A 717 -26.24 2.16 8.23
C LEU A 717 -26.39 1.81 9.71
N LEU A 718 -26.94 2.73 10.50
CA LEU A 718 -27.02 2.58 11.94
C LEU A 718 -28.22 1.72 12.40
N GLN A 719 -29.16 1.43 11.49
CA GLN A 719 -30.42 0.72 11.73
C GLN A 719 -31.08 1.21 13.03
N THR A 720 -31.96 2.20 12.93
CA THR A 720 -32.52 2.99 14.04
C THR A 720 -33.21 2.22 15.17
N GLU A 721 -33.39 0.90 15.05
CA GLU A 721 -33.92 0.01 16.10
C GLU A 721 -32.84 -0.77 16.88
N ALA A 722 -31.57 -0.38 16.78
CA ALA A 722 -30.56 -1.00 17.63
C ALA A 722 -30.86 -0.71 19.13
N PRO A 723 -30.87 -1.73 20.01
CA PRO A 723 -31.08 -1.53 21.44
C PRO A 723 -30.05 -0.53 21.99
N PRO A 724 -30.40 0.27 23.02
CA PRO A 724 -29.45 1.19 23.65
C PRO A 724 -28.16 0.44 23.96
N LEU A 725 -27.03 1.02 23.52
CA LEU A 725 -25.70 0.46 23.72
C LEU A 725 -25.49 0.24 25.22
N LEU A 726 -25.59 -1.03 25.65
CA LEU A 726 -25.32 -1.48 27.00
C LEU A 726 -26.08 -0.67 28.08
N ASN A 727 -27.26 -1.14 28.47
CA ASN A 727 -27.58 -1.07 29.90
C ASN A 727 -26.52 -1.92 30.61
N THR A 728 -25.43 -1.31 31.07
CA THR A 728 -24.60 -1.88 32.12
C THR A 728 -25.45 -1.83 33.39
N GLY A 729 -26.37 -2.80 33.48
CA GLY A 729 -27.01 -3.17 34.72
C GLY A 729 -25.99 -3.61 35.73
#